data_AF-A0A0J9W6V5-F1
#
_entry.id   AF-A0A0J9W6V5-F1
#
_cell.length_a   1.000
_cell.length_b   1.000
_cell.length_c   1.000
_cell.angle_alpha   90.00
_cell.angle_beta   90.00
_cell.angle_gamma   90.00
#
_symmetry.space_group_name_H-M   'P 1'
#
loop_
_entity.id
_entity.type
_entity.pdbx_description
1 polymer ?
#
loop_
_entity_poly.entity_id
_entity_poly.type
_entity_poly.pdbx_seq_one_letter_code
_entity_poly.pdbx_strand_id
1 'polypeptide(L)'
;MLNRSFPKSNVFRLGFSMPSPHPDPSQYTRPVAKNCFSSRVRLEGSVQAKVPGVLKELWDSNVVLAATGASEYARTSLCNILDYPTQISVRALPNNGNSPPIMGEYEKAVEGAPVSSQHANTLLTPPSENFTNFGTAPSRIRQRDLDSLYTLLCFLADAEIPTALLHSGAGGTYCWASDGSRMFLESSINIELKMLLRNELSLCSALQELTQQGLVSPHSVEDSWIVTPYHRVERVNSLEPELCRRWRLEALRLVFSAIPMKNVNDGNPRLNKVMLKKHIQHTLSSIKIEDGYGRIPSDLRPAVANGLLESSFYPGRTWKEFSIQEAEGLIASIPNTDPYLRISLRHRQSLLDRKLPQTDAHELRPSAQRITHSQLLNPSNRRENALMGRDRHQDALHYFQEEQLSRAIEMLNQWQPLQPLSLMEVVVCCELNLFRGKILRFQGQLEESQKCLETVYETMSRHPQLSWGEMSGAVALQMADTMFCLKKYEEAKKQAELVLRNRQYSLDFHAISLVILAECFMFQNEWYEAENCLLDARKECNAAAGRTRNVTGEPAGDESSDKLVGLSKETALRFHISTAKLAHLQRQWDRALEGWVKAIETVNKIPPTSGHAAKVLHLSQQKVLEQLRQPELAARSADNINVLEQVSKHSEATHWIPGLDVWEQYLKQ
;
A
#
# COMPACT_ATOMS: atom_id res chain seq x y z
N MET A 1 48.62 -45.82 -13.63
CA MET A 1 48.94 -45.99 -15.06
C MET A 1 48.02 -45.05 -15.83
N LEU A 2 48.37 -44.08 -16.67
CA LEU A 2 49.58 -43.40 -17.18
C LEU A 2 49.00 -42.03 -17.63
N ASN A 3 49.27 -40.87 -17.03
CA ASN A 3 50.48 -40.04 -16.96
C ASN A 3 50.78 -39.18 -18.23
N ARG A 4 51.14 -37.91 -17.97
CA ARG A 4 51.78 -36.85 -18.82
C ARG A 4 50.85 -35.77 -19.40
N SER A 5 51.16 -34.45 -19.37
CA SER A 5 52.29 -33.67 -18.82
C SER A 5 52.08 -32.16 -19.10
N PHE A 6 52.50 -31.29 -18.18
CA PHE A 6 52.77 -29.83 -18.36
C PHE A 6 54.07 -29.57 -19.17
N PRO A 7 54.31 -28.33 -19.67
CA PRO A 7 55.26 -27.39 -19.02
C PRO A 7 54.85 -25.87 -19.09
N LYS A 8 55.05 -25.06 -18.01
CA LYS A 8 56.10 -24.01 -17.74
C LYS A 8 56.14 -22.81 -18.71
N SER A 9 56.55 -21.56 -18.41
CA SER A 9 56.72 -20.64 -17.25
C SER A 9 57.47 -19.38 -17.80
N ASN A 10 57.40 -18.24 -17.10
CA ASN A 10 58.27 -17.01 -17.09
C ASN A 10 57.44 -15.74 -17.42
N VAL A 11 57.14 -14.79 -16.52
CA VAL A 11 57.94 -13.93 -15.60
C VAL A 11 58.88 -12.96 -16.33
N PHE A 12 58.59 -11.65 -16.26
CA PHE A 12 59.53 -10.59 -15.86
C PHE A 12 58.80 -9.30 -15.40
N ARG A 13 59.24 -8.78 -14.25
CA ARG A 13 58.93 -7.47 -13.63
C ARG A 13 59.89 -6.39 -14.15
N LEU A 14 59.53 -5.11 -13.96
CA LEU A 14 60.30 -3.94 -13.46
C LEU A 14 59.53 -2.66 -13.90
N GLY A 15 59.38 -1.55 -13.18
CA GLY A 15 59.89 -1.03 -11.91
C GLY A 15 59.39 0.43 -11.72
N PHE A 16 59.35 0.86 -10.46
CA PHE A 16 58.97 2.15 -9.83
C PHE A 16 59.27 3.50 -10.52
N SER A 17 58.44 4.55 -10.27
CA SER A 17 58.70 5.65 -9.30
C SER A 17 57.81 6.90 -9.51
N MET A 18 57.28 7.47 -8.42
CA MET A 18 56.80 8.87 -8.27
C MET A 18 57.95 9.77 -7.76
N PRO A 19 57.95 11.11 -7.95
CA PRO A 19 57.40 12.06 -6.93
C PRO A 19 56.80 13.39 -7.46
N SER A 20 55.99 14.06 -6.60
CA SER A 20 55.43 15.45 -6.69
C SER A 20 56.50 16.58 -6.51
N PRO A 21 56.24 17.92 -6.34
CA PRO A 21 55.01 18.79 -6.31
C PRO A 21 55.09 20.22 -6.99
N HIS A 22 53.94 20.94 -7.11
CA HIS A 22 53.58 22.42 -7.18
C HIS A 22 54.55 23.55 -7.71
N PRO A 23 54.15 24.84 -7.99
CA PRO A 23 52.85 25.54 -8.25
C PRO A 23 52.84 26.61 -9.42
N ASP A 24 51.63 27.12 -9.81
CA ASP A 24 51.17 28.45 -10.35
C ASP A 24 52.02 29.37 -11.30
N PRO A 25 51.51 30.48 -11.89
CA PRO A 25 50.19 30.81 -12.48
C PRO A 25 50.30 31.62 -13.82
N SER A 26 49.14 32.03 -14.36
CA SER A 26 48.91 33.16 -15.29
C SER A 26 49.29 32.99 -16.79
N GLN A 27 48.32 33.22 -17.68
CA GLN A 27 48.29 34.38 -18.60
C GLN A 27 47.36 34.18 -19.82
N TYR A 28 46.49 35.18 -20.00
CA TYR A 28 46.13 35.83 -21.27
C TYR A 28 44.99 35.29 -22.17
N THR A 29 43.90 36.06 -22.12
CA THR A 29 43.19 36.73 -23.24
C THR A 29 42.46 35.92 -24.33
N ARG A 30 41.15 36.21 -24.40
CA ARG A 30 40.25 36.09 -25.55
C ARG A 30 40.66 36.98 -26.74
N PRO A 31 40.11 36.71 -27.93
CA PRO A 31 39.17 37.64 -28.59
C PRO A 31 37.90 36.86 -29.04
N VAL A 32 36.63 37.30 -28.98
CA VAL A 32 35.87 38.54 -29.30
C VAL A 32 35.94 39.01 -30.75
N ALA A 33 34.86 38.75 -31.49
CA ALA A 33 34.18 39.69 -32.41
C ALA A 33 32.68 39.35 -32.36
N LYS A 34 31.75 40.21 -31.90
CA LYS A 34 31.21 41.47 -32.49
C LYS A 34 30.43 41.19 -33.79
N ASN A 35 29.24 41.71 -34.08
CA ASN A 35 28.42 42.83 -33.55
C ASN A 35 26.99 42.71 -34.18
N CYS A 36 25.90 42.99 -33.45
CA CYS A 36 25.04 44.22 -33.44
C CYS A 36 24.12 44.38 -34.70
N PHE A 37 22.91 44.96 -34.70
CA PHE A 37 22.20 46.03 -33.95
C PHE A 37 20.66 45.77 -34.03
N SER A 38 19.86 45.98 -32.96
CA SER A 38 18.96 47.13 -32.62
C SER A 38 17.80 47.42 -33.61
N SER A 39 16.57 47.81 -33.24
CA SER A 39 16.16 48.79 -32.22
C SER A 39 14.64 48.83 -31.92
N ARG A 40 14.29 49.01 -30.63
CA ARG A 40 13.20 49.79 -29.94
C ARG A 40 11.89 50.18 -30.67
N VAL A 41 10.76 50.07 -29.95
CA VAL A 41 9.93 51.18 -29.39
C VAL A 41 9.14 50.70 -28.15
N ARG A 42 9.05 51.55 -27.12
CA ARG A 42 8.22 51.43 -25.89
C ARG A 42 6.79 51.91 -26.15
N LEU A 43 5.81 51.31 -25.47
CA LEU A 43 4.65 52.01 -24.93
C LEU A 43 4.39 51.50 -23.50
N GLU A 44 4.36 52.45 -22.57
CA GLU A 44 4.01 52.28 -21.15
C GLU A 44 2.49 52.16 -21.00
N GLY A 45 2.05 51.36 -20.03
CA GLY A 45 0.64 51.22 -19.64
C GLY A 45 0.51 50.28 -18.46
N SER A 46 0.58 50.81 -17.25
CA SER A 46 0.44 50.11 -15.98
C SER A 46 -1.01 49.67 -15.71
N VAL A 47 -1.21 48.37 -15.46
CA VAL A 47 -2.20 47.88 -14.47
C VAL A 47 -1.51 46.76 -13.70
N GLN A 48 -0.92 47.10 -12.55
CA GLN A 48 -0.46 46.10 -11.59
C GLN A 48 -1.68 45.51 -10.87
N ALA A 49 -2.16 44.36 -11.37
CA ALA A 49 -2.84 43.40 -10.52
C ALA A 49 -1.80 42.33 -10.12
N LYS A 50 -1.41 42.32 -8.85
CA LYS A 50 -0.59 41.23 -8.28
C LYS A 50 -1.39 39.93 -8.35
N VAL A 51 -1.03 39.04 -9.26
CA VAL A 51 -1.37 37.61 -9.18
C VAL A 51 -0.05 36.82 -9.28
N PRO A 52 0.59 36.46 -8.16
CA PRO A 52 1.85 35.72 -8.18
C PRO A 52 1.63 34.21 -7.93
N GLY A 53 2.26 33.37 -8.75
CA GLY A 53 2.33 31.91 -8.58
C GLY A 53 1.91 31.14 -9.84
N VAL A 54 0.60 31.12 -10.10
CA VAL A 54 -0.05 30.28 -11.12
C VAL A 54 0.44 30.56 -12.56
N LEU A 55 0.80 31.80 -12.88
CA LEU A 55 1.32 32.16 -14.21
C LEU A 55 2.71 31.58 -14.50
N LYS A 56 3.50 31.29 -13.47
CA LYS A 56 4.82 30.66 -13.64
C LYS A 56 4.68 29.15 -13.92
N GLU A 57 3.76 28.48 -13.23
CA GLU A 57 3.42 27.06 -13.48
C GLU A 57 2.81 26.85 -14.87
N LEU A 58 1.99 27.80 -15.35
CA LEU A 58 1.49 27.84 -16.72
C LEU A 58 2.60 27.99 -17.78
N TRP A 59 3.72 28.62 -17.43
CA TRP A 59 4.87 28.79 -18.33
C TRP A 59 5.70 27.51 -18.46
N ASP A 60 5.76 26.70 -17.40
CA ASP A 60 6.50 25.43 -17.36
C ASP A 60 5.66 24.23 -17.83
N SER A 61 4.33 24.38 -17.96
CA SER A 61 3.37 23.34 -18.41
C SER A 61 3.38 23.07 -19.93
N ASN A 62 4.55 23.10 -20.58
CA ASN A 62 4.68 22.76 -22.00
C ASN A 62 4.47 21.26 -22.25
N VAL A 63 3.29 20.87 -22.73
CA VAL A 63 2.98 19.51 -23.22
C VAL A 63 3.01 19.50 -24.75
N VAL A 64 4.21 19.49 -25.36
CA VAL A 64 4.39 19.03 -26.77
C VAL A 64 5.70 18.23 -26.91
N LEU A 65 6.02 17.39 -25.92
CA LEU A 65 7.05 16.35 -26.07
C LEU A 65 6.48 14.93 -25.93
N ALA A 66 5.20 14.78 -25.59
CA ALA A 66 4.55 13.48 -25.42
C ALA A 66 3.79 12.98 -26.68
N ALA A 67 3.41 13.87 -27.60
CA ALA A 67 2.53 13.50 -28.72
C ALA A 67 3.27 12.99 -29.98
N THR A 68 4.59 13.18 -30.11
CA THR A 68 5.35 12.81 -31.33
C THR A 68 6.67 12.07 -31.07
N GLY A 69 6.89 11.58 -29.86
CA GLY A 69 8.14 10.87 -29.52
C GLY A 69 8.15 10.25 -28.13
N ALA A 70 7.09 9.54 -27.75
CA ALA A 70 7.03 8.86 -26.45
C ALA A 70 7.50 7.40 -26.58
N SER A 71 8.82 7.18 -26.56
CA SER A 71 9.39 5.83 -26.48
C SER A 71 10.07 5.51 -25.15
N GLU A 72 10.67 6.45 -24.42
CA GLU A 72 11.66 6.03 -23.39
C GLU A 72 11.54 6.62 -21.98
N TYR A 73 10.65 7.59 -21.70
CA TYR A 73 10.70 8.28 -20.38
C TYR A 73 9.40 8.32 -19.54
N ALA A 74 8.29 7.74 -20.02
CA ALA A 74 6.96 7.95 -19.41
C ALA A 74 6.29 6.70 -18.81
N ARG A 75 7.03 5.66 -18.40
CA ARG A 75 6.44 4.35 -18.00
C ARG A 75 6.45 4.01 -16.50
N THR A 76 6.53 5.00 -15.60
CA THR A 76 6.62 4.71 -14.15
C THR A 76 5.41 5.20 -13.34
N SER A 77 4.64 4.25 -12.78
CA SER A 77 3.73 4.34 -11.60
C SER A 77 2.22 4.24 -11.85
N LEU A 78 1.69 3.00 -11.83
CA LEU A 78 0.27 2.67 -11.60
C LEU A 78 0.14 1.34 -10.83
N CYS A 79 0.54 1.30 -9.55
CA CYS A 79 0.33 0.13 -8.69
C CYS A 79 -0.11 0.55 -7.29
N ASN A 80 -1.36 1.02 -7.20
CA ASN A 80 -1.87 1.71 -6.02
C ASN A 80 -3.33 1.34 -5.68
N ILE A 81 -3.91 0.25 -6.19
CA ILE A 81 -5.25 -0.18 -5.73
C ILE A 81 -5.24 -1.54 -5.02
N LEU A 82 -4.09 -2.21 -4.95
CA LEU A 82 -3.98 -3.54 -4.33
C LEU A 82 -2.83 -3.71 -3.34
N ASP A 83 -2.06 -2.63 -3.11
CA ASP A 83 -0.91 -2.59 -2.21
C ASP A 83 -0.79 -1.16 -1.60
N TYR A 84 -1.55 -0.84 -0.55
CA TYR A 84 -1.31 0.38 0.24
C TYR A 84 -0.97 0.11 1.74
N PRO A 85 -0.21 1.03 2.38
CA PRO A 85 0.33 0.99 3.74
C PRO A 85 -0.71 1.03 4.84
N THR A 86 -0.44 0.26 5.89
CA THR A 86 -0.91 0.54 7.25
C THR A 86 0.24 1.19 8.03
N GLN A 87 0.05 2.45 8.44
CA GLN A 87 0.68 3.04 9.63
C GLN A 87 -0.21 4.17 10.15
N ILE A 88 -0.99 3.93 11.21
CA ILE A 88 -1.35 4.97 12.19
C ILE A 88 -1.42 4.31 13.57
N SER A 89 -0.55 4.78 14.47
CA SER A 89 -0.60 4.56 15.92
C SER A 89 -1.78 5.35 16.51
N VAL A 90 -2.61 4.68 17.30
CA VAL A 90 -3.76 5.28 17.99
C VAL A 90 -3.26 5.96 19.25
N ARG A 91 -3.26 7.31 19.29
CA ARG A 91 -3.27 8.06 20.55
C ARG A 91 -4.68 8.57 20.81
N ALA A 92 -5.22 8.19 21.95
CA ALA A 92 -6.44 8.77 22.51
C ALA A 92 -6.22 10.28 22.72
N LEU A 93 -7.12 11.12 22.19
CA LEU A 93 -7.21 12.52 22.58
C LEU A 93 -7.97 12.59 23.93
N PRO A 94 -7.58 13.52 24.83
CA PRO A 94 -8.15 13.62 26.16
C PRO A 94 -9.61 14.13 26.09
N ASN A 95 -10.48 13.48 26.86
CA ASN A 95 -11.82 13.97 27.17
C ASN A 95 -11.74 15.33 27.85
N ASN A 96 -12.00 16.40 27.11
CA ASN A 96 -12.44 17.65 27.72
C ASN A 96 -13.96 17.57 27.87
N GLY A 97 -14.38 17.31 29.10
CA GLY A 97 -15.78 17.33 29.49
C GLY A 97 -16.40 18.71 29.25
N ASN A 98 -17.60 18.71 28.67
CA ASN A 98 -18.76 19.51 29.07
C ASN A 98 -19.79 19.50 27.93
N SER A 99 -20.83 18.68 28.07
CA SER A 99 -22.25 19.07 27.87
C SER A 99 -23.19 17.85 28.01
N PRO A 100 -24.44 18.06 28.48
CA PRO A 100 -25.23 17.07 29.23
C PRO A 100 -26.21 16.24 28.38
N PRO A 101 -26.85 15.19 28.94
CA PRO A 101 -27.75 14.30 28.20
C PRO A 101 -29.17 14.86 28.14
N ILE A 102 -29.83 14.72 26.99
CA ILE A 102 -31.28 14.88 26.87
C ILE A 102 -31.87 13.52 26.49
N MET A 103 -32.55 12.92 27.47
CA MET A 103 -33.54 11.86 27.32
C MET A 103 -34.92 12.49 27.10
N GLY A 104 -35.76 11.85 26.28
CA GLY A 104 -37.16 12.21 26.01
C GLY A 104 -37.70 11.36 24.85
N GLU A 105 -38.01 10.09 25.06
CA GLU A 105 -39.35 9.55 25.39
C GLU A 105 -40.19 9.13 24.16
N TYR A 106 -40.50 7.81 24.11
CA TYR A 106 -41.79 7.14 23.81
C TYR A 106 -42.56 7.45 22.49
N GLU A 107 -43.31 6.57 21.83
CA GLU A 107 -43.58 5.11 21.79
C GLU A 107 -44.66 4.91 20.69
N LYS A 108 -44.83 3.67 20.20
CA LYS A 108 -46.05 3.06 19.61
C LYS A 108 -46.53 3.55 18.23
N ALA A 109 -47.11 2.73 17.35
CA ALA A 109 -47.37 1.28 17.27
C ALA A 109 -47.88 1.01 15.83
N VAL A 110 -47.75 -0.21 15.30
CA VAL A 110 -48.86 -1.04 14.78
C VAL A 110 -48.36 -2.48 14.63
N GLU A 111 -49.08 -3.38 15.28
CA GLU A 111 -48.96 -4.85 15.29
C GLU A 111 -49.54 -5.49 14.02
N GLY A 112 -49.07 -6.69 13.70
CA GLY A 112 -49.67 -7.58 12.68
C GLY A 112 -48.82 -8.82 12.39
N ALA A 113 -48.84 -9.80 13.30
CA ALA A 113 -48.28 -11.16 13.13
C ALA A 113 -49.19 -12.02 12.18
N PRO A 114 -48.84 -13.26 11.70
CA PRO A 114 -47.90 -14.22 12.31
C PRO A 114 -47.02 -15.13 11.39
N VAL A 115 -45.91 -15.59 11.99
CA VAL A 115 -45.31 -16.95 12.00
C VAL A 115 -44.83 -17.61 10.69
N SER A 116 -43.50 -17.78 10.57
CA SER A 116 -42.85 -19.11 10.47
C SER A 116 -41.31 -18.96 10.31
N SER A 117 -40.55 -19.19 11.38
CA SER A 117 -39.16 -19.65 11.27
C SER A 117 -38.73 -20.31 12.59
N GLN A 118 -39.04 -21.59 12.71
CA GLN A 118 -38.09 -22.51 13.31
C GLN A 118 -37.06 -22.81 12.21
N HIS A 119 -35.78 -22.53 12.44
CA HIS A 119 -34.63 -23.40 12.15
C HIS A 119 -33.41 -22.73 12.79
N ALA A 120 -32.73 -23.52 13.60
CA ALA A 120 -31.81 -23.09 14.63
C ALA A 120 -30.53 -22.42 14.10
N ASN A 121 -30.16 -21.30 14.74
CA ASN A 121 -28.80 -20.77 14.73
C ASN A 121 -27.91 -21.71 15.54
N THR A 122 -27.28 -22.66 14.89
CA THR A 122 -26.10 -23.35 15.44
C THR A 122 -24.85 -22.64 14.90
N LEU A 123 -24.54 -21.48 15.47
CA LEU A 123 -23.21 -20.91 15.39
C LEU A 123 -22.30 -21.82 16.21
N LEU A 124 -21.46 -22.60 15.53
CA LEU A 124 -20.32 -23.27 16.14
C LEU A 124 -19.32 -22.19 16.58
N THR A 125 -19.56 -21.63 17.77
CA THR A 125 -18.53 -21.01 18.59
C THR A 125 -17.51 -22.07 18.97
N PRO A 126 -16.20 -21.76 19.00
CA PRO A 126 -15.27 -22.60 19.76
C PRO A 126 -15.72 -22.57 21.24
N PRO A 127 -15.52 -23.66 22.01
CA PRO A 127 -16.05 -23.74 23.35
C PRO A 127 -15.49 -22.60 24.21
N SER A 128 -16.38 -21.72 24.66
CA SER A 128 -16.11 -20.80 25.74
C SER A 128 -16.01 -21.61 27.03
N GLU A 129 -14.80 -21.93 27.45
CA GLU A 129 -14.57 -22.41 28.81
C GLU A 129 -14.88 -21.26 29.77
N ASN A 130 -16.01 -21.40 30.48
CA ASN A 130 -16.40 -20.55 31.59
C ASN A 130 -15.36 -20.68 32.71
N PHE A 131 -14.41 -19.74 32.79
CA PHE A 131 -13.63 -19.50 34.00
C PHE A 131 -14.12 -18.23 34.68
N THR A 132 -15.20 -18.38 35.44
CA THR A 132 -15.52 -17.46 36.55
C THR A 132 -15.33 -18.21 37.84
N ASN A 133 -14.16 -18.05 38.46
CA ASN A 133 -13.99 -18.11 39.91
C ASN A 133 -12.81 -17.22 40.29
N PHE A 134 -13.14 -16.10 40.94
CA PHE A 134 -12.19 -15.19 41.56
C PHE A 134 -11.53 -15.85 42.79
N GLY A 135 -10.23 -15.60 42.96
CA GLY A 135 -9.55 -15.77 44.25
C GLY A 135 -8.48 -16.84 44.27
N THR A 136 -7.28 -16.50 43.79
CA THR A 136 -5.98 -16.85 44.41
C THR A 136 -4.93 -15.95 43.77
N ALA A 137 -3.98 -15.44 44.58
CA ALA A 137 -2.86 -14.63 44.12
C ALA A 137 -2.17 -15.24 42.88
N PRO A 138 -1.57 -14.45 41.97
CA PRO A 138 -0.78 -15.03 40.89
C PRO A 138 0.25 -15.95 41.54
N SER A 139 0.16 -17.24 41.22
CA SER A 139 1.19 -18.21 41.57
C SER A 139 2.52 -17.61 41.11
N ARG A 140 3.50 -17.49 42.02
CA ARG A 140 4.79 -16.89 41.72
C ARG A 140 5.31 -17.46 40.40
N ILE A 141 5.57 -16.58 39.44
CA ILE A 141 6.14 -16.97 38.16
C ILE A 141 7.48 -17.63 38.48
N ARG A 142 7.73 -18.80 37.89
CA ARG A 142 8.96 -19.53 38.20
C ARG A 142 10.12 -18.69 37.68
N GLN A 143 11.17 -18.50 38.48
CA GLN A 143 12.35 -17.71 38.08
C GLN A 143 12.90 -18.14 36.72
N ARG A 144 12.88 -19.45 36.44
CA ARG A 144 13.30 -20.02 35.15
C ARG A 144 12.48 -19.50 33.96
N ASP A 145 11.18 -19.33 34.12
CA ASP A 145 10.30 -18.80 33.07
C ASP A 145 10.59 -17.31 32.83
N LEU A 146 10.89 -16.57 33.91
CA LEU A 146 11.31 -15.17 33.88
C LEU A 146 12.66 -14.98 33.17
N ASP A 147 13.64 -15.81 33.52
CA ASP A 147 14.97 -15.81 32.91
C ASP A 147 14.89 -16.17 31.42
N SER A 148 14.01 -17.11 31.06
CA SER A 148 13.77 -17.53 29.68
C SER A 148 13.14 -16.41 28.86
N LEU A 149 12.13 -15.72 29.43
CA LEU A 149 11.51 -14.56 28.81
C LEU A 149 12.53 -13.44 28.61
N TYR A 150 13.27 -13.07 29.65
CA TYR A 150 14.30 -12.04 29.55
C TYR A 150 15.36 -12.36 28.48
N THR A 151 15.81 -13.62 28.46
CA THR A 151 16.79 -14.07 27.47
C THR A 151 16.22 -13.95 26.05
N LEU A 152 14.98 -14.38 25.81
CA LEU A 152 14.31 -14.21 24.51
C LEU A 152 14.27 -12.75 24.07
N LEU A 153 13.89 -11.83 24.98
CA LEU A 153 13.80 -10.40 24.68
C LEU A 153 15.18 -9.80 24.29
N CYS A 154 16.28 -10.32 24.86
CA CYS A 154 17.63 -9.86 24.52
C CYS A 154 18.04 -10.17 23.06
N PHE A 155 17.45 -11.20 22.44
CA PHE A 155 17.71 -11.59 21.04
C PHE A 155 16.74 -10.96 20.03
N LEU A 156 15.80 -10.12 20.47
CA LEU A 156 15.00 -9.26 19.59
C LEU A 156 15.75 -7.97 19.24
N ALA A 157 15.30 -7.20 18.25
CA ALA A 157 15.93 -5.92 17.92
C ALA A 157 16.09 -4.98 19.14
N ASP A 158 17.08 -4.08 19.06
CA ASP A 158 17.22 -2.94 19.97
C ASP A 158 16.19 -1.85 19.61
N ALA A 159 14.93 -2.19 19.87
CA ALA A 159 13.75 -1.39 19.60
C ALA A 159 12.65 -1.78 20.60
N GLU A 160 11.58 -1.00 20.61
CA GLU A 160 10.37 -1.32 21.37
C GLU A 160 9.80 -2.68 20.96
N ILE A 161 9.46 -3.50 21.96
CA ILE A 161 8.85 -4.83 21.83
C ILE A 161 7.39 -4.72 22.27
N PRO A 162 6.42 -4.71 21.34
CA PRO A 162 4.99 -4.67 21.71
C PRO A 162 4.54 -5.99 22.34
N THR A 163 3.70 -5.96 23.38
CA THR A 163 3.06 -7.18 23.91
C THR A 163 2.27 -7.92 22.84
N ALA A 164 1.66 -7.19 21.90
CA ALA A 164 0.97 -7.74 20.74
C ALA A 164 1.88 -8.62 19.86
N LEU A 165 3.18 -8.32 19.75
CA LEU A 165 4.15 -9.17 19.04
C LEU A 165 4.36 -10.49 19.78
N LEU A 166 4.54 -10.41 21.09
CA LEU A 166 4.77 -11.58 21.95
C LEU A 166 3.57 -12.53 21.92
N HIS A 167 2.35 -11.98 22.09
CA HIS A 167 1.10 -12.74 22.01
C HIS A 167 0.88 -13.37 20.64
N SER A 168 1.06 -12.60 19.56
CA SER A 168 0.84 -13.11 18.20
C SER A 168 1.84 -14.20 17.84
N GLY A 169 3.12 -14.00 18.19
CA GLY A 169 4.16 -14.99 17.93
C GLY A 169 3.95 -16.30 18.68
N ALA A 170 3.45 -16.26 19.92
CA ALA A 170 3.13 -17.45 20.70
C ALA A 170 1.80 -18.12 20.29
N GLY A 171 0.88 -17.36 19.69
CA GLY A 171 -0.43 -17.83 19.26
C GLY A 171 -0.38 -18.78 18.06
N GLY A 172 0.63 -18.68 17.20
CA GLY A 172 0.65 -19.35 15.90
C GLY A 172 -0.08 -18.53 14.83
N THR A 173 -0.13 -19.04 13.59
CA THR A 173 -0.73 -18.31 12.47
C THR A 173 -1.48 -19.24 11.54
N TYR A 174 -2.38 -18.69 10.71
CA TYR A 174 -3.04 -19.46 9.66
C TYR A 174 -2.28 -19.31 8.33
N CYS A 175 -2.26 -20.37 7.53
CA CYS A 175 -1.65 -20.39 6.20
C CYS A 175 -2.51 -21.17 5.19
N TRP A 176 -2.14 -21.07 3.91
CA TRP A 176 -2.77 -21.82 2.83
C TRP A 176 -2.20 -23.24 2.72
N ALA A 177 -3.07 -24.23 2.88
CA ALA A 177 -2.77 -25.62 2.61
C ALA A 177 -2.69 -25.91 1.09
N SER A 178 -2.11 -27.05 0.71
CA SER A 178 -1.99 -27.46 -0.70
C SER A 178 -3.32 -27.63 -1.42
N ASP A 179 -4.39 -27.96 -0.70
CA ASP A 179 -5.76 -28.04 -1.22
C ASP A 179 -6.46 -26.67 -1.30
N GLY A 180 -5.77 -25.58 -0.95
CA GLY A 180 -6.33 -24.23 -0.91
C GLY A 180 -7.25 -23.97 0.28
N SER A 181 -7.29 -24.88 1.26
CA SER A 181 -7.99 -24.67 2.54
C SER A 181 -7.14 -23.86 3.52
N ARG A 182 -7.78 -23.38 4.58
CA ARG A 182 -7.12 -22.69 5.69
C ARG A 182 -6.57 -23.71 6.69
N MET A 183 -5.26 -23.70 6.91
CA MET A 183 -4.58 -24.53 7.89
C MET A 183 -4.05 -23.66 9.03
N PHE A 184 -4.18 -24.14 10.27
CA PHE A 184 -3.56 -23.50 11.42
C PHE A 184 -2.16 -24.09 11.65
N LEU A 185 -1.15 -23.23 11.67
CA LEU A 185 0.22 -23.57 11.99
C LEU A 185 0.52 -23.12 13.42
N GLU A 186 0.65 -24.10 14.31
CA GLU A 186 1.01 -23.81 15.69
C GLU A 186 2.38 -23.12 15.80
N SER A 187 2.48 -22.17 16.75
CA SER A 187 3.76 -21.60 17.11
C SER A 187 4.71 -22.70 17.58
N SER A 188 5.89 -22.73 16.98
CA SER A 188 6.95 -23.71 17.24
C SER A 188 7.93 -23.27 18.32
N ILE A 189 7.60 -22.20 19.06
CA ILE A 189 8.36 -21.72 20.22
C ILE A 189 8.33 -22.77 21.33
N ASN A 190 9.36 -22.77 22.18
CA ASN A 190 9.38 -23.55 23.41
C ASN A 190 8.05 -23.49 24.19
N ILE A 191 7.55 -24.65 24.63
CA ILE A 191 6.23 -24.78 25.24
C ILE A 191 6.05 -23.97 26.53
N GLU A 192 7.10 -23.86 27.36
CA GLU A 192 7.05 -23.10 28.63
C GLU A 192 6.87 -21.61 28.32
N LEU A 193 7.63 -21.09 27.36
CA LEU A 193 7.48 -19.71 26.88
C LEU A 193 6.13 -19.50 26.21
N LYS A 194 5.68 -20.43 25.37
CA LYS A 194 4.37 -20.36 24.69
C LYS A 194 3.23 -20.21 25.69
N MET A 195 3.25 -20.95 26.80
CA MET A 195 2.23 -20.85 27.85
C MET A 195 2.27 -19.50 28.58
N LEU A 196 3.48 -19.00 28.90
CA LEU A 196 3.65 -17.69 29.53
C LEU A 196 3.18 -16.56 28.60
N LEU A 197 3.62 -16.58 27.34
CA LEU A 197 3.36 -15.54 26.35
C LEU A 197 1.90 -15.53 25.88
N ARG A 198 1.13 -16.62 25.97
CA ARG A 198 -0.30 -16.64 25.60
C ARG A 198 -1.21 -16.07 26.69
N ASN A 199 -0.78 -16.09 27.95
CA ASN A 199 -1.56 -15.59 29.07
C ASN A 199 -1.22 -14.10 29.33
N GLU A 200 -2.13 -13.20 29.02
CA GLU A 200 -1.94 -11.74 29.16
C GLU A 200 -1.60 -11.34 30.60
N LEU A 201 -2.26 -11.92 31.61
CA LEU A 201 -1.99 -11.62 33.02
C LEU A 201 -0.61 -12.13 33.45
N SER A 202 -0.25 -13.35 33.05
CA SER A 202 1.06 -13.93 33.38
C SER A 202 2.19 -13.21 32.67
N LEU A 203 1.99 -12.84 31.40
CA LEU A 203 2.94 -12.05 30.63
C LEU A 203 3.15 -10.72 31.36
N CYS A 204 2.11 -9.91 31.55
CA CYS A 204 2.18 -8.61 32.25
C CYS A 204 2.85 -8.70 33.62
N SER A 205 2.58 -9.76 34.39
CA SER A 205 3.19 -9.97 35.70
C SER A 205 4.70 -10.26 35.61
N ALA A 206 5.14 -11.15 34.70
CA ALA A 206 6.56 -11.47 34.49
C ALA A 206 7.33 -10.23 34.05
N LEU A 207 6.70 -9.51 33.13
CA LEU A 207 7.13 -8.26 32.57
C LEU A 207 7.31 -7.19 33.68
N GLN A 208 6.33 -7.02 34.58
CA GLN A 208 6.46 -6.10 35.72
C GLN A 208 7.60 -6.49 36.67
N GLU A 209 7.79 -7.78 36.93
CA GLU A 209 8.89 -8.28 37.76
C GLU A 209 10.25 -8.01 37.11
N LEU A 210 10.41 -8.20 35.80
CA LEU A 210 11.61 -7.80 35.06
C LEU A 210 11.85 -6.29 35.13
N THR A 211 10.79 -5.49 35.19
CA THR A 211 10.89 -4.02 35.35
C THR A 211 11.39 -3.67 36.74
N GLN A 212 10.92 -4.34 37.79
CA GLN A 212 11.41 -4.17 39.17
C GLN A 212 12.90 -4.52 39.30
N GLN A 213 13.39 -5.46 38.48
CA GLN A 213 14.81 -5.84 38.41
C GLN A 213 15.66 -4.88 37.53
N GLY A 214 15.06 -3.86 36.90
CA GLY A 214 15.78 -2.92 36.01
C GLY A 214 16.22 -3.51 34.66
N LEU A 215 15.76 -4.72 34.33
CA LEU A 215 16.16 -5.45 33.12
C LEU A 215 15.41 -4.97 31.87
N VAL A 216 14.19 -4.47 32.07
CA VAL A 216 13.33 -3.89 31.03
C VAL A 216 12.65 -2.64 31.55
N SER A 217 12.21 -1.78 30.65
CA SER A 217 11.48 -0.56 30.97
C SER A 217 10.23 -0.44 30.09
N PRO A 218 9.06 -0.07 30.66
CA PRO A 218 7.87 0.20 29.88
C PRO A 218 8.03 1.48 29.05
N HIS A 219 7.49 1.47 27.83
CA HIS A 219 7.40 2.64 26.95
C HIS A 219 5.94 3.12 26.87
N SER A 220 5.71 4.43 27.03
CA SER A 220 4.46 4.99 27.54
C SER A 220 3.31 5.12 26.54
N VAL A 221 3.38 4.55 25.34
CA VAL A 221 2.40 4.85 24.26
C VAL A 221 1.63 3.63 23.76
N GLU A 222 2.19 2.42 23.74
CA GLU A 222 1.56 1.27 23.06
C GLU A 222 1.71 -0.09 23.76
N ASP A 223 1.75 -0.15 25.10
CA ASP A 223 2.02 -1.42 25.82
C ASP A 223 3.28 -2.11 25.23
N SER A 224 4.33 -1.31 25.07
CA SER A 224 5.58 -1.66 24.42
C SER A 224 6.76 -1.49 25.37
N TRP A 225 7.78 -2.32 25.17
CA TRP A 225 8.77 -2.63 26.20
C TRP A 225 10.18 -2.54 25.62
N ILE A 226 11.13 -1.99 26.38
CA ILE A 226 12.52 -1.85 25.95
C ILE A 226 13.41 -2.62 26.90
N VAL A 227 14.34 -3.41 26.36
CA VAL A 227 15.36 -4.11 27.15
C VAL A 227 16.52 -3.16 27.43
N THR A 228 16.98 -3.08 28.68
CA THR A 228 18.11 -2.23 29.06
C THR A 228 19.38 -2.63 28.29
N PRO A 229 20.00 -1.72 27.49
CA PRO A 229 21.08 -2.09 26.57
C PRO A 229 22.31 -2.72 27.23
N TYR A 230 22.72 -2.19 28.40
CA TYR A 230 23.86 -2.72 29.15
C TYR A 230 23.63 -4.19 29.56
N HIS A 231 22.50 -4.48 30.20
CA HIS A 231 22.17 -5.83 30.67
C HIS A 231 21.93 -6.80 29.52
N ARG A 232 21.43 -6.32 28.37
CA ARG A 232 21.30 -7.14 27.15
C ARG A 232 22.65 -7.67 26.69
N VAL A 233 23.66 -6.80 26.57
CA VAL A 233 25.00 -7.20 26.11
C VAL A 233 25.63 -8.16 27.11
N GLU A 234 25.52 -7.86 28.41
CA GLU A 234 25.98 -8.74 29.49
C GLU A 234 25.33 -10.14 29.40
N ARG A 235 24.01 -10.19 29.22
CA ARG A 235 23.26 -11.45 29.10
C ARG A 235 23.70 -12.26 27.88
N VAL A 236 23.81 -11.65 26.71
CA VAL A 236 24.23 -12.35 25.48
C VAL A 236 25.66 -12.87 25.60
N ASN A 237 26.57 -12.08 26.16
CA ASN A 237 27.97 -12.47 26.35
C ASN A 237 28.16 -13.57 27.42
N SER A 238 27.22 -13.68 28.37
CA SER A 238 27.25 -14.72 29.40
C SER A 238 26.86 -16.11 28.90
N LEU A 239 26.26 -16.21 27.70
CA LEU A 239 25.74 -17.45 27.16
C LEU A 239 26.76 -18.16 26.27
N GLU A 240 26.79 -19.49 26.39
CA GLU A 240 27.55 -20.34 25.47
C GLU A 240 27.09 -20.16 24.01
N PRO A 241 27.98 -20.26 23.00
CA PRO A 241 27.63 -20.04 21.60
C PRO A 241 26.44 -20.86 21.09
N GLU A 242 26.31 -22.10 21.56
CA GLU A 242 25.20 -22.99 21.20
C GLU A 242 23.86 -22.54 21.80
N LEU A 243 23.88 -21.96 23.01
CA LEU A 243 22.69 -21.36 23.62
C LEU A 243 22.31 -20.07 22.88
N CYS A 244 23.29 -19.24 22.50
CA CYS A 244 23.04 -18.06 21.66
C CYS A 244 22.35 -18.43 20.36
N ARG A 245 22.82 -19.49 19.68
CA ARG A 245 22.18 -20.01 18.46
C ARG A 245 20.72 -20.43 18.71
N ARG A 246 20.48 -21.19 19.78
CA ARG A 246 19.11 -21.61 20.14
C ARG A 246 18.18 -20.41 20.36
N TRP A 247 18.63 -19.40 21.10
CA TRP A 247 17.82 -18.22 21.38
C TRP A 247 17.60 -17.33 20.15
N ARG A 248 18.57 -17.24 19.23
CA ARG A 248 18.34 -16.64 17.90
C ARG A 248 17.22 -17.35 17.15
N LEU A 249 17.19 -18.69 17.17
CA LEU A 249 16.13 -19.47 16.53
C LEU A 249 14.77 -19.30 17.21
N GLU A 250 14.71 -19.25 18.55
CA GLU A 250 13.46 -18.97 19.28
C GLU A 250 12.92 -17.57 18.96
N ALA A 251 13.80 -16.56 18.90
CA ALA A 251 13.41 -15.21 18.50
C ALA A 251 12.90 -15.15 17.05
N LEU A 252 13.56 -15.87 16.13
CA LEU A 252 13.10 -16.00 14.74
C LEU A 252 11.70 -16.64 14.68
N ARG A 253 11.49 -17.75 15.39
CA ARG A 253 10.19 -18.45 15.45
C ARG A 253 9.09 -17.51 15.93
N LEU A 254 9.34 -16.80 17.04
CA LEU A 254 8.40 -15.83 17.59
C LEU A 254 8.00 -14.77 16.57
N VAL A 255 8.98 -14.11 15.98
CA VAL A 255 8.74 -12.96 15.10
C VAL A 255 8.03 -13.38 13.81
N PHE A 256 8.40 -14.52 13.22
CA PHE A 256 7.76 -15.00 11.99
C PHE A 256 6.38 -15.61 12.21
N SER A 257 6.13 -16.22 13.37
CA SER A 257 4.77 -16.67 13.74
C SER A 257 3.80 -15.52 13.97
N ALA A 258 4.31 -14.29 14.24
CA ALA A 258 3.47 -13.11 14.39
C ALA A 258 3.01 -12.48 13.06
N ILE A 259 3.52 -12.93 11.92
CA ILE A 259 3.17 -12.36 10.60
C ILE A 259 1.78 -12.87 10.19
N PRO A 260 0.76 -11.99 10.06
CA PRO A 260 -0.52 -12.37 9.47
C PRO A 260 -0.37 -12.68 7.97
N MET A 261 -1.21 -13.58 7.50
CA MET A 261 -1.27 -14.10 6.15
C MET A 261 -2.42 -13.45 5.40
N LYS A 262 -2.14 -12.78 4.27
CA LYS A 262 -3.14 -12.01 3.53
C LYS A 262 -4.32 -12.89 3.12
N ASN A 263 -5.53 -12.38 3.37
CA ASN A 263 -6.81 -13.01 3.09
C ASN A 263 -7.12 -14.29 3.89
N VAL A 264 -6.29 -14.63 4.88
CA VAL A 264 -6.48 -15.82 5.74
C VAL A 264 -6.78 -15.43 7.18
N ASN A 265 -6.01 -14.48 7.73
CA ASN A 265 -6.23 -13.92 9.06
C ASN A 265 -5.86 -12.43 9.10
N ASP A 266 -6.65 -11.63 9.81
CA ASP A 266 -6.38 -10.18 9.97
C ASP A 266 -5.22 -9.92 10.95
N GLY A 267 -4.78 -10.95 11.68
CA GLY A 267 -3.76 -10.83 12.73
C GLY A 267 -4.27 -10.08 13.96
N ASN A 268 -3.33 -9.69 14.83
CA ASN A 268 -3.65 -8.85 15.98
C ASN A 268 -3.70 -7.37 15.53
N PRO A 269 -4.83 -6.66 15.70
CA PRO A 269 -4.96 -5.26 15.27
C PRO A 269 -4.03 -4.30 16.04
N ARG A 270 -3.54 -4.70 17.23
CA ARG A 270 -2.55 -3.94 18.01
C ARG A 270 -1.10 -4.17 17.55
N LEU A 271 -0.87 -5.07 16.60
CA LEU A 271 0.48 -5.37 16.12
C LEU A 271 1.01 -4.25 15.23
N ASN A 272 1.96 -3.48 15.77
CA ASN A 272 2.64 -2.44 15.02
C ASN A 272 3.58 -3.05 13.97
N LYS A 273 3.17 -3.01 12.69
CA LYS A 273 3.94 -3.55 11.55
C LYS A 273 5.31 -2.89 11.38
N VAL A 274 5.50 -1.66 11.85
CA VAL A 274 6.81 -0.97 11.79
C VAL A 274 7.81 -1.62 12.73
N MET A 275 7.39 -1.87 13.97
CA MET A 275 8.23 -2.54 14.95
C MET A 275 8.47 -3.99 14.57
N LEU A 276 7.44 -4.70 14.08
CA LEU A 276 7.58 -6.06 13.57
C LEU A 276 8.69 -6.17 12.50
N LYS A 277 8.77 -5.23 11.55
CA LYS A 277 9.84 -5.19 10.53
C LYS A 277 11.24 -5.12 11.13
N LYS A 278 11.44 -4.27 12.15
CA LYS A 278 12.73 -4.12 12.83
C LYS A 278 13.15 -5.44 13.47
N HIS A 279 12.23 -6.13 14.14
CA HIS A 279 12.51 -7.43 14.74
C HIS A 279 12.77 -8.52 13.71
N ILE A 280 12.03 -8.55 12.58
CA ILE A 280 12.29 -9.49 11.47
C ILE A 280 13.70 -9.27 10.91
N GLN A 281 14.04 -8.02 10.56
CA GLN A 281 15.35 -7.65 10.04
C GLN A 281 16.48 -8.06 10.98
N HIS A 282 16.35 -7.74 12.27
CA HIS A 282 17.37 -8.05 13.26
C HIS A 282 17.57 -9.55 13.45
N THR A 283 16.49 -10.31 13.69
CA THR A 283 16.57 -11.74 13.97
C THR A 283 17.11 -12.52 12.77
N LEU A 284 16.66 -12.17 11.55
CA LEU A 284 17.13 -12.83 10.33
C LEU A 284 18.58 -12.47 10.00
N SER A 285 18.96 -11.20 10.12
CA SER A 285 20.35 -10.76 9.86
C SER A 285 21.33 -11.38 10.85
N SER A 286 20.94 -11.49 12.12
CA SER A 286 21.76 -12.14 13.15
C SER A 286 22.03 -13.60 12.82
N ILE A 287 21.02 -14.35 12.37
CA ILE A 287 21.20 -15.74 11.92
C ILE A 287 22.06 -15.80 10.66
N LYS A 288 21.83 -14.91 9.69
CA LYS A 288 22.59 -14.88 8.44
C LYS A 288 24.09 -14.68 8.68
N ILE A 289 24.45 -13.76 9.59
CA ILE A 289 25.83 -13.41 9.91
C ILE A 289 26.49 -14.48 10.78
N GLU A 290 25.82 -14.92 11.84
CA GLU A 290 26.44 -15.76 12.88
C GLU A 290 26.35 -17.27 12.56
N ASP A 291 25.26 -17.72 11.95
CA ASP A 291 24.95 -19.15 11.79
C ASP A 291 24.86 -19.59 10.31
N GLY A 292 24.45 -18.68 9.42
CA GLY A 292 24.06 -18.95 8.04
C GLY A 292 22.69 -19.65 7.92
N TYR A 293 22.00 -19.47 6.79
CA TYR A 293 20.66 -20.05 6.59
C TYR A 293 20.63 -21.59 6.64
N GLY A 294 21.74 -22.25 6.32
CA GLY A 294 21.84 -23.72 6.38
C GLY A 294 21.63 -24.29 7.78
N ARG A 295 21.78 -23.47 8.83
CA ARG A 295 21.53 -23.86 10.23
C ARG A 295 20.08 -23.66 10.68
N ILE A 296 19.24 -23.01 9.86
CA ILE A 296 17.80 -22.96 10.13
C ILE A 296 17.22 -24.36 9.83
N PRO A 297 16.45 -24.95 10.77
CA PRO A 297 15.81 -26.25 10.56
C PRO A 297 15.06 -26.33 9.23
N SER A 298 15.15 -27.48 8.54
CA SER A 298 14.60 -27.66 7.18
C SER A 298 13.08 -27.48 7.10
N ASP A 299 12.37 -27.80 8.18
CA ASP A 299 10.93 -27.59 8.37
C ASP A 299 10.57 -26.11 8.56
N LEU A 300 11.44 -25.34 9.22
CA LEU A 300 11.21 -23.91 9.50
C LEU A 300 11.53 -23.01 8.30
N ARG A 301 12.51 -23.36 7.47
CA ARG A 301 12.93 -22.54 6.31
C ARG A 301 11.80 -22.17 5.35
N PRO A 302 10.92 -23.10 4.91
CA PRO A 302 9.75 -22.77 4.09
C PRO A 302 8.80 -21.77 4.76
N ALA A 303 8.54 -21.92 6.07
CA ALA A 303 7.65 -21.03 6.81
C ALA A 303 8.22 -19.61 6.91
N VAL A 304 9.53 -19.48 7.16
CA VAL A 304 10.23 -18.19 7.20
C VAL A 304 10.22 -17.53 5.82
N ALA A 305 10.54 -18.28 4.76
CA ALA A 305 10.48 -17.78 3.39
C ALA A 305 9.08 -17.28 3.02
N ASN A 306 8.03 -18.06 3.36
CA ASN A 306 6.66 -17.66 3.13
C ASN A 306 6.28 -16.40 3.93
N GLY A 307 6.67 -16.32 5.20
CA GLY A 307 6.45 -15.14 6.05
C GLY A 307 7.13 -13.88 5.49
N LEU A 308 8.33 -13.99 4.91
CA LEU A 308 8.99 -12.87 4.22
C LEU A 308 8.22 -12.42 2.98
N LEU A 309 7.75 -13.37 2.16
CA LEU A 309 6.93 -13.08 0.99
C LEU A 309 5.62 -12.39 1.39
N GLU A 310 4.97 -12.82 2.47
CA GLU A 310 3.76 -12.16 2.98
C GLU A 310 4.05 -10.78 3.57
N SER A 311 5.10 -10.65 4.35
CA SER A 311 5.52 -9.35 4.89
C SER A 311 5.91 -8.33 3.80
N SER A 312 6.17 -8.76 2.57
CA SER A 312 6.39 -7.86 1.42
C SER A 312 5.16 -7.00 1.08
N PHE A 313 3.97 -7.37 1.56
CA PHE A 313 2.79 -6.50 1.48
C PHE A 313 2.89 -5.27 2.38
N TYR A 314 3.77 -5.29 3.38
CA TYR A 314 3.94 -4.14 4.25
C TYR A 314 4.59 -2.97 3.50
N PRO A 315 4.34 -1.73 3.94
CA PRO A 315 4.76 -0.55 3.20
C PRO A 315 6.26 -0.29 3.21
N GLY A 316 6.74 0.51 2.26
CA GLY A 316 8.15 0.92 2.17
C GLY A 316 8.94 0.10 1.16
N ARG A 317 9.51 0.78 0.17
CA ARG A 317 10.23 0.14 -0.94
C ARG A 317 11.46 -0.66 -0.46
N THR A 318 12.28 -0.05 0.40
CA THR A 318 13.46 -0.68 1.00
C THR A 318 13.11 -1.96 1.76
N TRP A 319 11.95 -1.97 2.42
CA TRP A 319 11.44 -3.16 3.08
C TRP A 319 11.06 -4.27 2.09
N LYS A 320 10.34 -3.93 1.01
CA LYS A 320 9.95 -4.90 -0.03
C LYS A 320 11.17 -5.51 -0.70
N GLU A 321 12.15 -4.68 -1.06
CA GLU A 321 13.44 -5.13 -1.61
C GLU A 321 14.14 -6.09 -0.65
N PHE A 322 14.28 -5.71 0.62
CA PHE A 322 14.87 -6.55 1.66
C PHE A 322 14.13 -7.89 1.80
N SER A 323 12.81 -7.89 1.97
CA SER A 323 12.06 -9.11 2.27
C SER A 323 12.06 -10.09 1.09
N ILE A 324 12.00 -9.59 -0.15
CA ILE A 324 12.07 -10.41 -1.36
C ILE A 324 13.47 -10.99 -1.55
N GLN A 325 14.52 -10.19 -1.37
CA GLN A 325 15.92 -10.64 -1.51
C GLN A 325 16.27 -11.72 -0.49
N GLU A 326 15.88 -11.53 0.77
CA GLU A 326 16.12 -12.51 1.83
C GLU A 326 15.29 -13.79 1.62
N ALA A 327 14.06 -13.68 1.10
CA ALA A 327 13.23 -14.83 0.73
C ALA A 327 13.88 -15.64 -0.40
N GLU A 328 14.44 -14.98 -1.41
CA GLU A 328 15.18 -15.63 -2.51
C GLU A 328 16.37 -16.43 -1.99
N GLY A 329 17.18 -15.84 -1.11
CA GLY A 329 18.32 -16.52 -0.48
C GLY A 329 17.91 -17.75 0.33
N LEU A 330 16.81 -17.65 1.09
CA LEU A 330 16.27 -18.78 1.85
C LEU A 330 15.72 -19.87 0.93
N ILE A 331 14.95 -19.52 -0.09
CA ILE A 331 14.38 -20.46 -1.07
C ILE A 331 15.47 -21.23 -1.80
N ALA A 332 16.54 -20.55 -2.22
CA ALA A 332 17.69 -21.18 -2.87
C ALA A 332 18.40 -22.19 -1.96
N SER A 333 18.34 -22.03 -0.64
CA SER A 333 18.94 -22.97 0.32
C SER A 333 18.14 -24.26 0.51
N ILE A 334 16.86 -24.31 0.11
CA ILE A 334 15.95 -25.43 0.37
C ILE A 334 16.05 -26.46 -0.76
N PRO A 335 16.54 -27.69 -0.50
CA PRO A 335 16.50 -28.78 -1.46
C PRO A 335 15.05 -29.14 -1.80
N ASN A 336 14.74 -29.42 -3.08
CA ASN A 336 13.38 -29.78 -3.54
C ASN A 336 12.31 -28.77 -3.08
N THR A 337 12.59 -27.47 -3.30
CA THR A 337 11.69 -26.39 -2.89
C THR A 337 10.27 -26.61 -3.44
N ASP A 338 9.27 -26.43 -2.59
CA ASP A 338 7.86 -26.34 -2.98
C ASP A 338 7.68 -25.36 -4.16
N PRO A 339 7.11 -25.81 -5.30
CA PRO A 339 6.83 -24.95 -6.46
C PRO A 339 6.05 -23.69 -6.08
N TYR A 340 5.16 -23.77 -5.09
CA TYR A 340 4.39 -22.65 -4.58
C TYR A 340 5.27 -21.47 -4.14
N LEU A 341 6.37 -21.74 -3.42
CA LEU A 341 7.26 -20.68 -2.93
C LEU A 341 8.03 -20.02 -4.07
N ARG A 342 8.45 -20.79 -5.07
CA ARG A 342 9.17 -20.26 -6.24
C ARG A 342 8.27 -19.35 -7.09
N ILE A 343 7.02 -19.76 -7.29
CA ILE A 343 6.03 -18.96 -8.04
C ILE A 343 5.68 -17.71 -7.24
N SER A 344 5.43 -17.85 -5.94
CA SER A 344 5.14 -16.70 -5.07
C SER A 344 6.29 -15.68 -5.04
N LEU A 345 7.54 -16.14 -4.97
CA LEU A 345 8.72 -15.26 -5.06
C LEU A 345 8.75 -14.48 -6.37
N ARG A 346 8.62 -15.17 -7.51
CA ARG A 346 8.62 -14.53 -8.84
C ARG A 346 7.46 -13.52 -8.98
N HIS A 347 6.29 -13.88 -8.47
CA HIS A 347 5.13 -13.00 -8.45
C HIS A 347 5.42 -11.70 -7.69
N ARG A 348 6.13 -11.77 -6.55
CA ARG A 348 6.55 -10.56 -5.80
C ARG A 348 7.66 -9.78 -6.48
N GLN A 349 8.64 -10.45 -7.08
CA GLN A 349 9.69 -9.80 -7.87
C GLN A 349 9.08 -9.01 -9.04
N SER A 350 8.13 -9.60 -9.79
CA SER A 350 7.38 -8.94 -10.86
C SER A 350 6.67 -7.66 -10.38
N LEU A 351 6.02 -7.69 -9.22
CA LEU A 351 5.35 -6.50 -8.65
C LEU A 351 6.35 -5.42 -8.23
N LEU A 352 7.52 -5.80 -7.71
CA LEU A 352 8.56 -4.85 -7.34
C LEU A 352 9.19 -4.21 -8.58
N ASP A 353 9.47 -5.00 -9.61
CA ASP A 353 10.07 -4.55 -10.87
C ASP A 353 9.17 -3.53 -11.60
N ARG A 354 7.83 -3.70 -11.53
CA ARG A 354 6.88 -2.70 -12.04
C ARG A 354 6.98 -1.34 -11.35
N LYS A 355 7.55 -1.26 -10.14
CA LYS A 355 7.70 -0.01 -9.38
C LYS A 355 9.06 0.67 -9.59
N LEU A 356 9.98 0.09 -10.37
CA LEU A 356 11.26 0.70 -10.74
C LEU A 356 11.07 1.72 -11.89
N PRO A 357 11.73 2.89 -11.85
CA PRO A 357 11.91 3.73 -13.03
C PRO A 357 12.61 2.90 -14.11
N GLN A 358 11.99 2.82 -15.29
CA GLN A 358 12.57 2.13 -16.44
C GLN A 358 13.79 2.91 -16.94
N THR A 359 14.98 2.62 -16.45
CA THR A 359 16.24 2.98 -17.13
C THR A 359 16.60 1.84 -18.08
N ASP A 360 16.66 2.11 -19.39
CA ASP A 360 17.33 1.44 -20.54
C ASP A 360 17.56 -0.09 -20.53
N ALA A 361 16.96 -0.84 -19.62
CA ALA A 361 17.15 -2.26 -19.41
C ALA A 361 16.03 -3.08 -20.08
N HIS A 362 15.35 -2.49 -21.06
CA HIS A 362 14.34 -3.21 -21.84
C HIS A 362 14.94 -4.24 -22.81
N GLU A 363 16.27 -4.39 -22.84
CA GLU A 363 16.94 -5.48 -23.57
C GLU A 363 17.35 -6.68 -22.70
N LEU A 364 17.27 -6.64 -21.36
CA LEU A 364 17.90 -7.70 -20.54
C LEU A 364 17.09 -8.32 -19.39
N ARG A 365 15.79 -8.06 -19.23
CA ARG A 365 14.93 -9.01 -18.51
C ARG A 365 13.62 -9.26 -19.25
N PRO A 366 13.55 -10.34 -20.04
CA PRO A 366 12.43 -10.54 -20.91
C PRO A 366 11.14 -10.74 -20.12
N SER A 367 10.11 -10.02 -20.54
CA SER A 367 8.75 -10.55 -20.70
C SER A 367 8.72 -11.95 -21.34
N ALA A 368 9.81 -12.41 -21.97
CA ALA A 368 10.06 -13.78 -22.44
C ALA A 368 10.65 -14.77 -21.39
N GLN A 369 10.86 -14.39 -20.12
CA GLN A 369 11.00 -15.31 -18.98
C GLN A 369 9.69 -15.46 -18.17
N ARG A 370 8.56 -14.97 -18.71
CA ARG A 370 7.20 -15.46 -18.37
C ARG A 370 6.99 -16.90 -18.92
N ILE A 371 8.03 -17.72 -18.79
CA ILE A 371 8.15 -19.11 -19.28
C ILE A 371 7.19 -19.98 -18.47
N THR A 372 6.18 -20.49 -19.17
CA THR A 372 5.49 -21.75 -18.88
C THR A 372 5.25 -22.07 -17.40
N HIS A 373 4.46 -21.23 -16.71
CA HIS A 373 3.82 -21.64 -15.47
C HIS A 373 3.07 -22.98 -15.65
N SER A 374 2.53 -23.25 -16.84
CA SER A 374 1.86 -24.51 -17.17
C SER A 374 2.73 -25.77 -17.05
N GLN A 375 4.06 -25.68 -17.13
CA GLN A 375 4.95 -26.86 -17.12
C GLN A 375 5.44 -27.26 -15.71
N LEU A 376 5.35 -26.36 -14.73
CA LEU A 376 5.78 -26.61 -13.35
C LEU A 376 4.63 -26.95 -12.41
N LEU A 377 3.39 -26.89 -12.90
CA LEU A 377 2.20 -26.88 -12.07
C LEU A 377 1.46 -28.20 -12.16
N ASN A 378 1.11 -28.74 -11.00
CA ASN A 378 0.25 -29.91 -10.91
C ASN A 378 -1.20 -29.43 -11.11
N PRO A 379 -1.90 -29.85 -12.18
CA PRO A 379 -3.28 -29.42 -12.44
C PRO A 379 -4.28 -29.85 -11.36
N SER A 380 -3.88 -30.69 -10.40
CA SER A 380 -4.69 -31.06 -9.23
C SER A 380 -4.42 -30.23 -7.97
N ASN A 381 -3.36 -29.41 -7.94
CA ASN A 381 -3.02 -28.58 -6.80
C ASN A 381 -3.76 -27.24 -6.86
N ARG A 382 -4.80 -27.10 -6.02
CA ARG A 382 -5.67 -25.91 -6.00
C ARG A 382 -4.94 -24.65 -5.57
N ARG A 383 -3.97 -24.77 -4.65
CA ARG A 383 -3.13 -23.64 -4.21
C ARG A 383 -2.26 -23.10 -5.36
N GLU A 384 -1.75 -24.00 -6.20
CA GLU A 384 -1.03 -23.65 -7.42
C GLU A 384 -1.96 -23.03 -8.49
N ASN A 385 -3.17 -23.59 -8.68
CA ASN A 385 -4.15 -23.02 -9.60
C ASN A 385 -4.56 -21.59 -9.20
N ALA A 386 -4.75 -21.32 -7.90
CA ALA A 386 -5.04 -19.98 -7.40
C ALA A 386 -3.91 -18.99 -7.71
N LEU A 387 -2.64 -19.41 -7.62
CA LEU A 387 -1.51 -18.57 -8.04
C LEU A 387 -1.55 -18.25 -9.54
N MET A 388 -1.94 -19.20 -10.41
CA MET A 388 -2.13 -18.91 -11.84
C MET A 388 -3.19 -17.83 -12.06
N GLY A 389 -4.28 -17.84 -11.29
CA GLY A 389 -5.31 -16.80 -11.41
C GLY A 389 -4.78 -15.42 -11.01
N ARG A 390 -3.92 -15.34 -9.99
CA ARG A 390 -3.20 -14.10 -9.63
C ARG A 390 -2.20 -13.65 -10.68
N ASP A 391 -1.59 -14.57 -11.42
CA ASP A 391 -0.72 -14.23 -12.55
C ASP A 391 -1.55 -13.65 -13.71
N ARG A 392 -2.74 -14.21 -14.00
CA ARG A 392 -3.66 -13.62 -14.99
C ARG A 392 -4.17 -12.25 -14.57
N HIS A 393 -4.42 -12.06 -13.29
CA HIS A 393 -4.74 -10.74 -12.74
C HIS A 393 -3.61 -9.74 -13.00
N GLN A 394 -2.36 -10.15 -12.80
CA GLN A 394 -1.19 -9.34 -13.07
C GLN A 394 -1.01 -9.00 -14.56
N ASP A 395 -1.28 -9.95 -15.46
CA ASP A 395 -1.26 -9.71 -16.90
C ASP A 395 -2.37 -8.73 -17.30
N ALA A 396 -3.58 -8.90 -16.75
CA ALA A 396 -4.68 -7.98 -16.96
C ALA A 396 -4.33 -6.55 -16.49
N LEU A 397 -3.65 -6.43 -15.34
CA LEU A 397 -3.18 -5.13 -14.85
C LEU A 397 -2.18 -4.46 -15.79
N HIS A 398 -1.35 -5.24 -16.49
CA HIS A 398 -0.42 -4.69 -17.48
C HIS A 398 -1.17 -4.09 -18.67
N TYR A 399 -2.14 -4.82 -19.24
CA TYR A 399 -2.97 -4.28 -20.33
C TYR A 399 -3.84 -3.11 -19.89
N PHE A 400 -4.35 -3.13 -18.65
CA PHE A 400 -5.07 -2.02 -18.06
C PHE A 400 -4.22 -0.74 -18.00
N GLN A 401 -2.93 -0.85 -17.65
CA GLN A 401 -2.00 0.28 -17.64
C GLN A 401 -1.72 0.83 -19.04
N GLU A 402 -1.84 0.01 -20.08
CA GLU A 402 -1.75 0.43 -21.48
C GLU A 402 -3.12 0.82 -22.06
N GLU A 403 -4.15 0.93 -21.21
CA GLU A 403 -5.55 1.23 -21.56
C GLU A 403 -6.20 0.26 -22.57
N GLN A 404 -5.60 -0.92 -22.75
CA GLN A 404 -6.18 -2.03 -23.51
C GLN A 404 -7.17 -2.79 -22.62
N LEU A 405 -8.28 -2.15 -22.26
CA LEU A 405 -9.25 -2.64 -21.28
C LEU A 405 -9.90 -3.97 -21.72
N SER A 406 -10.22 -4.10 -22.99
CA SER A 406 -10.80 -5.32 -23.58
C SER A 406 -9.83 -6.50 -23.46
N ARG A 407 -8.54 -6.26 -23.74
CA ARG A 407 -7.49 -7.27 -23.58
C ARG A 407 -7.24 -7.62 -22.12
N ALA A 408 -7.38 -6.66 -21.21
CA ALA A 408 -7.34 -6.93 -19.77
C ALA A 408 -8.47 -7.91 -19.37
N ILE A 409 -9.70 -7.71 -19.85
CA ILE A 409 -10.82 -8.64 -19.62
C ILE A 409 -10.54 -10.03 -20.21
N GLU A 410 -10.00 -10.11 -21.43
CA GLU A 410 -9.60 -11.38 -22.04
C GLU A 410 -8.60 -12.14 -21.18
N MET A 411 -7.59 -11.47 -20.62
CA MET A 411 -6.63 -12.09 -19.70
C MET A 411 -7.31 -12.63 -18.45
N LEU A 412 -8.26 -11.90 -17.87
CA LEU A 412 -9.02 -12.38 -16.70
C LEU A 412 -9.86 -13.63 -17.03
N ASN A 413 -10.36 -13.76 -18.27
CA ASN A 413 -11.16 -14.92 -18.70
C ASN A 413 -10.34 -16.18 -18.98
N GLN A 414 -9.01 -16.09 -19.08
CA GLN A 414 -8.14 -17.23 -19.36
C GLN A 414 -7.91 -18.16 -18.16
N TRP A 415 -8.35 -17.76 -16.96
CA TRP A 415 -8.27 -18.60 -15.77
C TRP A 415 -9.66 -19.05 -15.34
N GLN A 416 -9.75 -20.30 -14.90
CA GLN A 416 -10.94 -20.86 -14.27
C GLN A 416 -10.56 -21.59 -12.98
N PRO A 417 -11.38 -21.48 -11.93
CA PRO A 417 -11.17 -22.25 -10.72
C PRO A 417 -11.43 -23.74 -10.95
N LEU A 418 -10.74 -24.60 -10.20
CA LEU A 418 -10.99 -26.03 -10.18
C LEU A 418 -12.28 -26.34 -9.40
N GLN A 419 -12.89 -27.50 -9.70
CA GLN A 419 -14.06 -28.01 -8.97
C GLN A 419 -13.69 -29.21 -8.09
N PRO A 420 -14.19 -29.28 -6.84
CA PRO A 420 -14.86 -28.20 -6.10
C PRO A 420 -13.91 -27.03 -5.79
N LEU A 421 -14.51 -25.84 -5.68
CA LEU A 421 -13.83 -24.56 -5.43
C LEU A 421 -13.15 -24.53 -4.06
N SER A 422 -11.85 -24.23 -4.01
CA SER A 422 -11.14 -24.00 -2.74
C SER A 422 -11.31 -22.58 -2.21
N LEU A 423 -11.07 -22.38 -0.91
CA LEU A 423 -11.13 -21.06 -0.28
C LEU A 423 -10.10 -20.08 -0.87
N MET A 424 -8.91 -20.56 -1.24
CA MET A 424 -7.92 -19.70 -1.90
C MET A 424 -8.39 -19.28 -3.30
N GLU A 425 -9.05 -20.17 -4.05
CA GLU A 425 -9.63 -19.83 -5.35
C GLU A 425 -10.84 -18.89 -5.21
N VAL A 426 -11.63 -18.98 -4.15
CA VAL A 426 -12.69 -17.99 -3.81
C VAL A 426 -12.09 -16.59 -3.71
N VAL A 427 -10.99 -16.44 -2.97
CA VAL A 427 -10.27 -15.16 -2.83
C VAL A 427 -9.86 -14.62 -4.19
N VAL A 428 -9.28 -15.47 -5.05
CA VAL A 428 -8.86 -15.07 -6.40
C VAL A 428 -10.05 -14.67 -7.26
N CYS A 429 -11.16 -15.42 -7.24
CA CYS A 429 -12.39 -15.04 -7.92
C CYS A 429 -12.89 -13.65 -7.50
N CYS A 430 -12.84 -13.33 -6.19
CA CYS A 430 -13.16 -11.99 -5.70
C CYS A 430 -12.20 -10.93 -6.23
N GLU A 431 -10.88 -11.18 -6.21
CA GLU A 431 -9.85 -10.29 -6.76
C GLU A 431 -10.11 -10.01 -8.25
N LEU A 432 -10.36 -11.04 -9.06
CA LEU A 432 -10.62 -10.89 -10.50
C LEU A 432 -11.94 -10.15 -10.78
N ASN A 433 -13.02 -10.45 -10.05
CA ASN A 433 -14.31 -9.81 -10.27
C ASN A 433 -14.33 -8.35 -9.78
N LEU A 434 -13.61 -8.01 -8.71
CA LEU A 434 -13.41 -6.63 -8.29
C LEU A 434 -12.70 -5.83 -9.40
N PHE A 435 -11.62 -6.38 -9.96
CA PHE A 435 -10.89 -5.71 -11.02
C PHE A 435 -11.68 -5.63 -12.32
N ARG A 436 -12.42 -6.69 -12.67
CA ARG A 436 -13.37 -6.72 -13.79
C ARG A 436 -14.43 -5.63 -13.64
N GLY A 437 -15.03 -5.49 -12.46
CA GLY A 437 -16.00 -4.44 -12.17
C GLY A 437 -15.42 -3.04 -12.40
N LYS A 438 -14.16 -2.81 -11.99
CA LYS A 438 -13.45 -1.55 -12.27
C LYS A 438 -13.26 -1.32 -13.78
N ILE A 439 -12.79 -2.32 -14.52
CA ILE A 439 -12.57 -2.20 -15.97
C ILE A 439 -13.88 -1.88 -16.70
N LEU A 440 -14.95 -2.63 -16.39
CA LEU A 440 -16.28 -2.44 -16.98
C LEU A 440 -16.81 -1.04 -16.71
N ARG A 441 -16.63 -0.53 -15.48
CA ARG A 441 -16.97 0.88 -15.16
C ARG A 441 -16.21 1.83 -16.07
N PHE A 442 -14.90 1.65 -16.24
CA PHE A 442 -14.09 2.53 -17.08
C PHE A 442 -14.54 2.52 -18.54
N GLN A 443 -15.03 1.40 -19.03
CA GLN A 443 -15.63 1.26 -20.37
C GLN A 443 -17.05 1.84 -20.48
N GLY A 444 -17.67 2.25 -19.36
CA GLY A 444 -19.05 2.73 -19.32
C GLY A 444 -20.10 1.60 -19.23
N GLN A 445 -19.69 0.35 -19.03
CA GLN A 445 -20.57 -0.80 -18.81
C GLN A 445 -20.96 -0.88 -17.32
N LEU A 446 -21.79 0.06 -16.89
CA LEU A 446 -22.07 0.32 -15.47
C LEU A 446 -22.89 -0.79 -14.82
N GLU A 447 -23.87 -1.35 -15.53
CA GLU A 447 -24.71 -2.43 -15.04
C GLU A 447 -23.93 -3.74 -14.88
N GLU A 448 -23.04 -4.06 -15.82
CA GLU A 448 -22.14 -5.21 -15.71
C GLU A 448 -21.11 -5.01 -14.59
N SER A 449 -20.61 -3.79 -14.43
CA SER A 449 -19.75 -3.42 -13.30
C SER A 449 -20.45 -3.69 -11.96
N GLN A 450 -21.70 -3.21 -11.80
CA GLN A 450 -22.50 -3.40 -10.60
C GLN A 450 -22.68 -4.90 -10.30
N LYS A 451 -23.07 -5.71 -11.29
CA LYS A 451 -23.24 -7.18 -11.13
C LYS A 451 -21.97 -7.88 -10.66
N CYS A 452 -20.80 -7.47 -11.18
CA CYS A 452 -19.52 -8.02 -10.74
C CYS A 452 -19.27 -7.71 -9.26
N LEU A 453 -19.51 -6.46 -8.84
CA LEU A 453 -19.29 -6.03 -7.46
C LEU A 453 -20.28 -6.66 -6.47
N GLU A 454 -21.55 -6.81 -6.86
CA GLU A 454 -22.56 -7.54 -6.09
C GLU A 454 -22.15 -9.00 -5.88
N THR A 455 -21.65 -9.66 -6.94
CA THR A 455 -21.14 -11.04 -6.85
C THR A 455 -19.99 -11.14 -5.85
N VAL A 456 -19.07 -10.18 -5.83
CA VAL A 456 -17.98 -10.13 -4.85
C VAL A 456 -18.54 -9.97 -3.44
N TYR A 457 -19.44 -9.01 -3.23
CA TYR A 457 -20.05 -8.75 -1.92
C TYR A 457 -20.81 -9.96 -1.36
N GLU A 458 -21.60 -10.63 -2.19
CA GLU A 458 -22.30 -11.87 -1.82
C GLU A 458 -21.32 -12.99 -1.47
N THR A 459 -20.27 -13.15 -2.26
CA THR A 459 -19.25 -14.17 -2.01
C THR A 459 -18.54 -13.92 -0.69
N MET A 460 -18.15 -12.67 -0.42
CA MET A 460 -17.54 -12.28 0.86
C MET A 460 -18.46 -12.59 2.05
N SER A 461 -19.75 -12.31 1.90
CA SER A 461 -20.79 -12.58 2.92
C SER A 461 -20.98 -14.08 3.17
N ARG A 462 -20.87 -14.93 2.14
CA ARG A 462 -20.94 -16.39 2.25
C ARG A 462 -19.69 -17.04 2.87
N HIS A 463 -18.58 -16.30 2.95
CA HIS A 463 -17.29 -16.79 3.43
C HIS A 463 -16.72 -15.93 4.58
N PRO A 464 -17.42 -15.84 5.74
CA PRO A 464 -16.98 -15.03 6.88
C PRO A 464 -15.71 -15.55 7.57
N GLN A 465 -15.29 -16.78 7.27
CA GLN A 465 -14.04 -17.36 7.76
C GLN A 465 -12.78 -16.76 7.11
N LEU A 466 -12.93 -16.05 6.00
CA LEU A 466 -11.82 -15.37 5.33
C LEU A 466 -11.65 -13.96 5.87
N SER A 467 -10.41 -13.51 5.93
CA SER A 467 -10.08 -12.12 6.22
C SER A 467 -10.23 -11.32 4.92
N TRP A 468 -11.10 -10.33 4.90
CA TRP A 468 -11.32 -9.51 3.71
C TRP A 468 -10.57 -8.17 3.76
N GLY A 469 -10.16 -7.72 4.95
CA GLY A 469 -9.27 -6.57 5.15
C GLY A 469 -9.60 -5.38 4.24
N GLU A 470 -8.63 -4.92 3.45
CA GLU A 470 -8.80 -3.80 2.52
C GLU A 470 -9.69 -4.12 1.31
N MET A 471 -9.91 -5.40 0.98
CA MET A 471 -10.78 -5.79 -0.14
C MET A 471 -12.22 -5.35 0.09
N SER A 472 -12.74 -5.45 1.32
CA SER A 472 -14.10 -4.97 1.62
C SER A 472 -14.25 -3.47 1.39
N GLY A 473 -13.24 -2.68 1.78
CA GLY A 473 -13.26 -1.25 1.52
C GLY A 473 -13.12 -0.95 0.03
N ALA A 474 -12.28 -1.70 -0.70
CA ALA A 474 -12.08 -1.51 -2.13
C ALA A 474 -13.36 -1.82 -2.92
N VAL A 475 -14.10 -2.87 -2.54
CA VAL A 475 -15.42 -3.20 -3.10
C VAL A 475 -16.41 -2.07 -2.81
N ALA A 476 -16.46 -1.57 -1.57
CA ALA A 476 -17.35 -0.45 -1.21
C ALA A 476 -17.03 0.82 -2.02
N LEU A 477 -15.76 1.16 -2.19
CA LEU A 477 -15.34 2.32 -3.01
C LEU A 477 -15.67 2.15 -4.49
N GLN A 478 -15.42 0.98 -5.08
CA GLN A 478 -15.81 0.72 -6.47
C GLN A 478 -17.34 0.73 -6.63
N MET A 479 -18.07 0.21 -5.65
CA MET A 479 -19.53 0.29 -5.65
C MET A 479 -20.00 1.73 -5.57
N ALA A 480 -19.38 2.56 -4.71
CA ALA A 480 -19.70 3.97 -4.58
C ALA A 480 -19.49 4.71 -5.92
N ASP A 481 -18.35 4.48 -6.59
CA ASP A 481 -18.07 5.05 -7.91
C ASP A 481 -19.07 4.59 -8.98
N THR A 482 -19.39 3.30 -9.03
CA THR A 482 -20.36 2.76 -9.99
C THR A 482 -21.77 3.32 -9.74
N MET A 483 -22.21 3.39 -8.49
CA MET A 483 -23.50 3.99 -8.12
C MET A 483 -23.54 5.49 -8.42
N PHE A 484 -22.43 6.18 -8.22
CA PHE A 484 -22.29 7.58 -8.59
C PHE A 484 -22.50 7.77 -10.11
N CYS A 485 -21.81 6.98 -10.95
CA CYS A 485 -21.99 7.03 -12.40
C CYS A 485 -23.43 6.69 -12.84
N LEU A 486 -24.10 5.78 -12.12
CA LEU A 486 -25.51 5.44 -12.31
C LEU A 486 -26.48 6.51 -11.76
N LYS A 487 -25.98 7.64 -11.25
CA LYS A 487 -26.74 8.74 -10.63
C LYS A 487 -27.55 8.32 -9.40
N LYS A 488 -27.16 7.22 -8.74
CA LYS A 488 -27.72 6.73 -7.47
C LYS A 488 -26.95 7.31 -6.30
N TYR A 489 -26.97 8.64 -6.15
CA TYR A 489 -26.10 9.36 -5.21
C TYR A 489 -26.29 8.94 -3.75
N GLU A 490 -27.51 8.64 -3.31
CA GLU A 490 -27.76 8.17 -1.93
C GLU A 490 -27.12 6.80 -1.65
N GLU A 491 -27.11 5.90 -2.64
CA GLU A 491 -26.44 4.61 -2.50
C GLU A 491 -24.92 4.77 -2.52
N ALA A 492 -24.40 5.65 -3.37
CA ALA A 492 -22.98 6.00 -3.39
C ALA A 492 -22.51 6.58 -2.04
N LYS A 493 -23.27 7.50 -1.45
CA LYS A 493 -23.00 8.07 -0.13
C LYS A 493 -22.93 6.99 0.95
N LYS A 494 -23.92 6.08 1.00
CA LYS A 494 -23.93 4.96 1.97
C LYS A 494 -22.67 4.10 1.89
N GLN A 495 -22.18 3.83 0.68
CA GLN A 495 -20.96 3.03 0.49
C GLN A 495 -19.70 3.79 0.94
N ALA A 496 -19.59 5.08 0.64
CA ALA A 496 -18.48 5.91 1.11
C ALA A 496 -18.48 6.05 2.64
N GLU A 497 -19.65 6.25 3.26
CA GLU A 497 -19.78 6.30 4.72
C GLU A 497 -19.40 4.98 5.40
N LEU A 498 -19.70 3.83 4.78
CA LEU A 498 -19.32 2.52 5.32
C LEU A 498 -17.79 2.42 5.50
N VAL A 499 -17.03 2.97 4.55
CA VAL A 499 -15.56 3.02 4.62
C VAL A 499 -15.10 3.98 5.73
N LEU A 500 -15.69 5.17 5.83
CA LEU A 500 -15.34 6.15 6.88
C LEU A 500 -15.62 5.65 8.31
N ARG A 501 -16.65 4.83 8.49
CA ARG A 501 -16.97 4.22 9.80
C ARG A 501 -15.88 3.25 10.27
N ASN A 502 -15.12 2.65 9.36
CA ASN A 502 -14.06 1.72 9.71
C ASN A 502 -12.71 2.43 9.83
N ARG A 503 -12.30 2.66 11.07
CA ARG A 503 -11.03 3.32 11.42
C ARG A 503 -9.77 2.52 11.09
N GLN A 504 -9.89 1.26 10.70
CA GLN A 504 -8.76 0.41 10.35
C GLN A 504 -8.28 0.61 8.90
N TYR A 505 -9.11 1.22 8.05
CA TYR A 505 -8.70 1.54 6.69
C TYR A 505 -7.63 2.63 6.65
N SER A 506 -6.88 2.65 5.55
CA SER A 506 -5.80 3.61 5.36
C SER A 506 -6.34 5.02 5.14
N LEU A 507 -5.46 6.02 5.35
CA LEU A 507 -5.74 7.42 5.04
C LEU A 507 -6.28 7.61 3.62
N ASP A 508 -5.73 6.88 2.65
CA ASP A 508 -6.14 7.02 1.25
C ASP A 508 -7.60 6.60 1.05
N PHE A 509 -8.07 5.56 1.76
CA PHE A 509 -9.46 5.10 1.75
C PHE A 509 -10.40 6.14 2.36
N HIS A 510 -10.01 6.76 3.48
CA HIS A 510 -10.83 7.81 4.09
C HIS A 510 -10.89 9.06 3.22
N ALA A 511 -9.74 9.51 2.70
CA ALA A 511 -9.66 10.68 1.83
C ALA A 511 -10.49 10.48 0.55
N ILE A 512 -10.38 9.34 -0.13
CA ILE A 512 -11.17 9.08 -1.35
C ILE A 512 -12.67 8.97 -1.03
N SER A 513 -13.06 8.40 0.11
CA SER A 513 -14.47 8.39 0.54
C SER A 513 -15.02 9.79 0.76
N LEU A 514 -14.26 10.69 1.39
CA LEU A 514 -14.65 12.09 1.57
C LEU A 514 -14.78 12.81 0.22
N VAL A 515 -13.88 12.54 -0.74
CA VAL A 515 -13.98 13.09 -2.09
C VAL A 515 -15.23 12.58 -2.82
N ILE A 516 -15.56 11.29 -2.71
CA ILE A 516 -16.80 10.72 -3.29
C ILE A 516 -18.04 11.37 -2.67
N LEU A 517 -18.07 11.54 -1.34
CA LEU A 517 -19.18 12.24 -0.67
C LEU A 517 -19.33 13.68 -1.17
N ALA A 518 -18.22 14.41 -1.28
CA ALA A 518 -18.23 15.76 -1.82
C ALA A 518 -18.80 15.82 -3.24
N GLU A 519 -18.44 14.86 -4.10
CA GLU A 519 -19.00 14.75 -5.44
C GLU A 519 -20.49 14.48 -5.42
N CYS A 520 -20.98 13.56 -4.58
CA CYS A 520 -22.42 13.32 -4.42
C CYS A 520 -23.16 14.62 -4.04
N PHE A 521 -22.66 15.34 -3.04
CA PHE A 521 -23.25 16.59 -2.58
C PHE A 521 -23.23 17.68 -3.67
N MET A 522 -22.13 17.84 -4.40
CA MET A 522 -22.04 18.79 -5.52
C MET A 522 -23.11 18.52 -6.58
N PHE A 523 -23.31 17.27 -6.99
CA PHE A 523 -24.30 16.90 -8.00
C PHE A 523 -25.74 17.01 -7.49
N GLN A 524 -25.94 17.11 -6.18
CA GLN A 524 -27.22 17.42 -5.53
C GLN A 524 -27.41 18.93 -5.25
N ASN A 525 -26.43 19.77 -5.60
CA ASN A 525 -26.37 21.21 -5.30
C ASN A 525 -26.24 21.55 -3.80
N GLU A 526 -25.75 20.60 -2.99
CA GLU A 526 -25.42 20.76 -1.57
C GLU A 526 -23.97 21.24 -1.42
N TRP A 527 -23.71 22.49 -1.83
CA TRP A 527 -22.36 23.03 -1.98
C TRP A 527 -21.57 23.14 -0.67
N TYR A 528 -22.27 23.43 0.43
CA TYR A 528 -21.65 23.63 1.74
C TYR A 528 -21.14 22.30 2.32
N GLU A 529 -21.94 21.25 2.20
CA GLU A 529 -21.62 19.88 2.57
C GLU A 529 -20.44 19.37 1.74
N ALA A 530 -20.45 19.64 0.42
CA ALA A 530 -19.33 19.31 -0.45
C ALA A 530 -18.01 19.98 -0.03
N GLU A 531 -18.05 21.28 0.30
CA GLU A 531 -16.88 22.02 0.77
C GLU A 531 -16.33 21.44 2.08
N ASN A 532 -17.21 21.10 3.02
CA ASN A 532 -16.82 20.49 4.31
C ASN A 532 -16.11 19.15 4.11
N CYS A 533 -16.65 18.27 3.25
CA CYS A 533 -16.00 16.98 2.96
C CYS A 533 -14.59 17.16 2.38
N LEU A 534 -14.41 18.09 1.44
CA LEU A 534 -13.08 18.37 0.86
C LEU A 534 -12.13 19.00 1.89
N LEU A 535 -12.63 19.87 2.76
CA LEU A 535 -11.85 20.44 3.86
C LEU A 535 -11.38 19.35 4.83
N ASP A 536 -12.24 18.41 5.17
CA ASP A 536 -11.91 17.30 6.07
C ASP A 536 -10.90 16.35 5.43
N ALA A 537 -11.04 16.04 4.14
CA ALA A 537 -10.03 15.25 3.41
C ALA A 537 -8.65 15.91 3.46
N ARG A 538 -8.59 17.25 3.31
CA ARG A 538 -7.34 18.02 3.43
C ARG A 538 -6.78 17.99 4.86
N LYS A 539 -7.62 18.12 5.89
CA LYS A 539 -7.18 18.05 7.30
C LYS A 539 -6.54 16.70 7.62
N GLU A 540 -7.13 15.59 7.15
CA GLU A 540 -6.57 14.26 7.38
C GLU A 540 -5.18 14.09 6.74
N CYS A 541 -5.00 14.61 5.52
CA CYS A 541 -3.71 14.62 4.83
C CYS A 541 -2.66 15.43 5.60
N ASN A 542 -3.02 16.63 6.05
CA ASN A 542 -2.11 17.50 6.81
C ASN A 542 -1.71 16.87 8.15
N ALA A 543 -2.65 16.23 8.85
CA ALA A 543 -2.37 15.50 10.08
C ALA A 543 -1.42 14.31 9.85
N ALA A 544 -1.54 13.61 8.72
CA ALA A 544 -0.60 12.55 8.34
C ALA A 544 0.80 13.09 7.99
N ALA A 545 0.89 14.22 7.29
CA ALA A 545 2.15 14.88 6.97
C ALA A 545 2.89 15.35 8.25
N GLY A 546 2.18 15.95 9.21
CA GLY A 546 2.74 16.35 10.50
C GLY A 546 3.27 15.16 11.32
N ARG A 547 2.58 14.01 11.28
CA ARG A 547 3.06 12.78 11.93
C ARG A 547 4.33 12.23 11.30
N THR A 548 4.43 12.26 9.97
CA THR A 548 5.63 11.78 9.25
C THR A 548 6.85 12.64 9.59
N ARG A 549 6.70 13.97 9.61
CA ARG A 549 7.77 14.93 9.97
C ARG A 549 8.34 14.69 11.36
N ASN A 550 7.48 14.39 12.35
CA ASN A 550 7.91 14.10 13.72
C ASN A 550 8.73 12.81 13.84
N VAL A 551 8.57 11.87 12.90
CA VAL A 551 9.29 10.59 12.88
C VAL A 551 10.58 10.68 12.08
N THR A 552 10.63 11.49 11.02
CA THR A 552 11.81 11.60 10.14
C THR A 552 12.75 12.77 10.47
N GLY A 553 12.33 13.72 11.32
CA GLY A 553 13.15 14.88 11.70
C GLY A 553 13.39 15.88 10.57
N GLU A 554 12.60 15.80 9.48
CA GLU A 554 12.71 16.74 8.36
C GLU A 554 12.19 18.14 8.75
N PRO A 555 12.89 19.22 8.36
CA PRO A 555 12.48 20.58 8.69
C PRO A 555 11.11 20.90 8.09
N ALA A 556 10.36 21.79 8.77
CA ALA A 556 9.11 22.33 8.27
C ALA A 556 9.37 23.12 6.99
N GLY A 557 9.29 22.45 5.84
CA GLY A 557 9.15 23.12 4.55
C GLY A 557 7.84 23.90 4.55
N ASP A 558 7.88 25.05 3.86
CA ASP A 558 6.84 26.06 3.72
C ASP A 558 5.41 25.47 3.82
N GLU A 559 4.59 25.97 4.76
CA GLU A 559 3.19 25.54 4.95
C GLU A 559 2.32 25.77 3.69
N SER A 560 2.86 26.50 2.70
CA SER A 560 2.32 26.72 1.36
C SER A 560 2.51 25.54 0.39
N SER A 561 3.34 24.55 0.74
CA SER A 561 3.58 23.36 -0.08
C SER A 561 2.34 22.46 -0.03
N ASP A 562 1.47 22.60 -1.02
CA ASP A 562 0.22 21.88 -1.24
C ASP A 562 0.40 20.37 -1.59
N LYS A 563 1.40 19.73 -0.98
CA LYS A 563 1.67 18.31 -1.14
C LYS A 563 0.67 17.53 -0.30
N LEU A 564 -0.26 16.84 -0.97
CA LEU A 564 -1.13 15.81 -0.41
C LEU A 564 -0.31 14.55 -0.03
N VAL A 565 0.61 14.70 0.92
CA VAL A 565 1.53 13.64 1.35
C VAL A 565 0.73 12.48 1.94
N GLY A 566 0.98 11.28 1.42
CA GLY A 566 0.35 10.05 1.90
C GLY A 566 -0.85 9.59 1.07
N LEU A 567 -1.35 10.40 0.14
CA LEU A 567 -2.39 10.00 -0.82
C LEU A 567 -1.83 9.31 -2.05
N SER A 568 -2.67 8.50 -2.68
CA SER A 568 -2.43 8.00 -4.02
C SER A 568 -2.51 9.11 -5.06
N LYS A 569 -1.81 8.94 -6.19
CA LYS A 569 -1.92 9.87 -7.33
C LYS A 569 -3.36 9.99 -7.84
N GLU A 570 -4.12 8.88 -7.80
CA GLU A 570 -5.53 8.85 -8.23
C GLU A 570 -6.41 9.64 -7.26
N THR A 571 -6.25 9.44 -5.95
CA THR A 571 -6.98 10.19 -4.92
C THR A 571 -6.63 11.67 -4.95
N ALA A 572 -5.35 12.01 -5.08
CA ALA A 572 -4.88 13.39 -5.20
C ALA A 572 -5.45 14.07 -6.46
N LEU A 573 -5.43 13.38 -7.61
CA LEU A 573 -6.03 13.88 -8.84
C LEU A 573 -7.53 14.18 -8.65
N ARG A 574 -8.28 13.22 -8.10
CA ARG A 574 -9.72 13.37 -7.87
C ARG A 574 -10.03 14.49 -6.88
N PHE A 575 -9.23 14.63 -5.83
CA PHE A 575 -9.32 15.75 -4.89
C PHE A 575 -9.15 17.11 -5.60
N HIS A 576 -8.11 17.26 -6.44
CA HIS A 576 -7.88 18.49 -7.20
C HIS A 576 -9.02 18.78 -8.18
N ILE A 577 -9.54 17.76 -8.86
CA ILE A 577 -10.69 17.91 -9.75
C ILE A 577 -11.93 18.38 -8.99
N SER A 578 -12.25 17.76 -7.86
CA SER A 578 -13.48 18.06 -7.11
C SER A 578 -13.42 19.43 -6.43
N THR A 579 -12.26 19.83 -5.91
CA THR A 579 -12.03 21.21 -5.43
C THR A 579 -12.15 22.23 -6.56
N ALA A 580 -11.60 21.94 -7.75
CA ALA A 580 -11.70 22.82 -8.90
C ALA A 580 -13.13 22.95 -9.44
N LYS A 581 -13.89 21.85 -9.53
CA LYS A 581 -15.31 21.85 -9.91
C LYS A 581 -16.13 22.72 -8.96
N LEU A 582 -15.95 22.54 -7.65
CA LEU A 582 -16.67 23.33 -6.64
C LEU A 582 -16.39 24.82 -6.79
N ALA A 583 -15.10 25.20 -6.90
CA ALA A 583 -14.71 26.59 -7.10
C ALA A 583 -15.24 27.17 -8.43
N HIS A 584 -15.26 26.36 -9.50
CA HIS A 584 -15.83 26.74 -10.80
C HIS A 584 -17.32 27.04 -10.66
N LEU A 585 -18.08 26.15 -10.02
CA LEU A 585 -19.52 26.31 -9.81
C LEU A 585 -19.85 27.51 -8.93
N GLN A 586 -18.99 27.83 -7.96
CA GLN A 586 -19.07 29.02 -7.11
C GLN A 586 -18.53 30.30 -7.77
N ARG A 587 -18.08 30.24 -9.04
CA ARG A 587 -17.47 31.37 -9.79
C ARG A 587 -16.22 31.95 -9.12
N GLN A 588 -15.52 31.16 -8.32
CA GLN A 588 -14.23 31.51 -7.73
C GLN A 588 -13.12 31.18 -8.74
N TRP A 589 -13.03 31.97 -9.81
CA TRP A 589 -12.23 31.66 -11.00
C TRP A 589 -10.74 31.43 -10.70
N ASP A 590 -10.13 32.21 -9.82
CA ASP A 590 -8.72 32.04 -9.46
C ASP A 590 -8.45 30.69 -8.78
N ARG A 591 -9.31 30.32 -7.81
CA ARG A 591 -9.24 29.03 -7.10
C ARG A 591 -9.53 27.86 -8.04
N ALA A 592 -10.50 28.02 -8.94
CA ALA A 592 -10.79 27.03 -9.96
C ALA A 592 -9.58 26.80 -10.86
N LEU A 593 -8.93 27.87 -11.34
CA LEU A 593 -7.73 27.78 -12.17
C LEU A 593 -6.59 27.04 -11.45
N GLU A 594 -6.32 27.39 -10.20
CA GLU A 594 -5.30 26.72 -9.37
C GLU A 594 -5.56 25.21 -9.23
N GLY A 595 -6.82 24.83 -8.95
CA GLY A 595 -7.22 23.43 -8.84
C GLY A 595 -7.07 22.68 -10.18
N TRP A 596 -7.46 23.29 -11.30
CA TRP A 596 -7.31 22.67 -12.63
C TRP A 596 -5.84 22.51 -13.03
N VAL A 597 -4.97 23.48 -12.73
CA VAL A 597 -3.52 23.36 -12.97
C VAL A 597 -2.96 22.18 -12.19
N LYS A 598 -3.27 22.06 -10.89
CA LYS A 598 -2.82 20.93 -10.05
C LYS A 598 -3.36 19.58 -10.55
N ALA A 599 -4.60 19.54 -11.02
CA ALA A 599 -5.16 18.35 -11.63
C ALA A 599 -4.41 17.95 -12.92
N ILE A 600 -4.11 18.92 -13.80
CA ILE A 600 -3.34 18.69 -15.05
C ILE A 600 -1.92 18.20 -14.73
N GLU A 601 -1.23 18.84 -13.78
CA GLU A 601 0.09 18.38 -13.34
C GLU A 601 0.07 16.97 -12.76
N THR A 602 -1.01 16.60 -12.09
CA THR A 602 -1.16 15.27 -11.48
C THR A 602 -1.50 14.22 -12.54
N VAL A 603 -2.42 14.51 -13.48
CA VAL A 603 -2.80 13.56 -14.54
C VAL A 603 -1.62 13.25 -15.46
N ASN A 604 -0.77 14.25 -15.75
CA ASN A 604 0.44 14.07 -16.55
C ASN A 604 1.48 13.14 -15.90
N LYS A 605 1.36 12.85 -14.60
CA LYS A 605 2.22 11.92 -13.85
C LYS A 605 1.63 10.51 -13.78
N ILE A 606 0.49 10.25 -14.43
CA ILE A 606 -0.19 8.95 -14.48
C ILE A 606 -0.04 8.40 -15.91
N PRO A 607 0.84 7.41 -16.16
CA PRO A 607 1.03 6.82 -17.48
C PRO A 607 -0.22 6.11 -18.02
N PRO A 608 -0.26 5.96 -19.36
CA PRO A 608 -1.10 6.74 -20.25
C PRO A 608 -2.54 6.80 -19.74
N THR A 609 -3.05 8.03 -19.74
CA THR A 609 -4.48 8.30 -19.69
C THR A 609 -4.92 8.55 -21.12
N SER A 610 -6.13 8.15 -21.48
CA SER A 610 -6.65 8.04 -22.83
C SER A 610 -6.82 9.35 -23.59
N GLY A 611 -6.20 10.42 -23.11
CA GLY A 611 -6.44 11.78 -23.52
C GLY A 611 -7.79 12.29 -23.04
N HIS A 612 -8.80 11.44 -22.80
CA HIS A 612 -10.16 11.89 -22.48
C HIS A 612 -10.20 12.69 -21.18
N ALA A 613 -9.71 12.15 -20.07
CA ALA A 613 -9.71 12.86 -18.79
C ALA A 613 -8.89 14.16 -18.90
N ALA A 614 -7.67 14.09 -19.42
CA ALA A 614 -6.81 15.25 -19.63
C ALA A 614 -7.48 16.33 -20.52
N LYS A 615 -8.19 15.92 -21.57
CA LYS A 615 -8.94 16.80 -22.46
C LYS A 615 -9.99 17.59 -21.68
N VAL A 616 -10.79 16.93 -20.85
CA VAL A 616 -11.81 17.59 -20.04
C VAL A 616 -11.19 18.56 -19.03
N LEU A 617 -10.01 18.25 -18.47
CA LEU A 617 -9.29 19.18 -17.60
C LEU A 617 -8.83 20.43 -18.36
N HIS A 618 -8.26 20.28 -19.56
CA HIS A 618 -7.87 21.41 -20.40
C HIS A 618 -9.08 22.23 -20.89
N LEU A 619 -10.21 21.59 -21.18
CA LEU A 619 -11.47 22.28 -21.47
C LEU A 619 -11.95 23.11 -20.27
N SER A 620 -11.86 22.54 -19.07
CA SER A 620 -12.21 23.24 -17.83
C SER A 620 -11.30 24.45 -17.60
N GLN A 621 -9.99 24.28 -17.80
CA GLN A 621 -9.00 25.36 -17.70
C GLN A 621 -9.28 26.46 -18.72
N GLN A 622 -9.57 26.12 -19.98
CA GLN A 622 -9.88 27.09 -21.03
C GLN A 622 -11.07 27.97 -20.64
N LYS A 623 -12.17 27.37 -20.17
CA LYS A 623 -13.38 28.11 -19.76
C LYS A 623 -13.10 29.10 -18.64
N VAL A 624 -12.28 28.71 -17.66
CA VAL A 624 -11.89 29.61 -16.56
C VAL A 624 -10.99 30.75 -17.08
N LEU A 625 -10.05 30.47 -17.98
CA LEU A 625 -9.18 31.49 -18.58
C LEU A 625 -9.95 32.51 -19.45
N GLU A 626 -11.00 32.06 -20.15
CA GLU A 626 -11.92 32.94 -20.87
C GLU A 626 -12.64 33.91 -19.91
N GLN A 627 -13.11 33.43 -18.76
CA GLN A 627 -13.72 34.28 -17.72
C GLN A 627 -12.72 35.27 -17.12
N LEU A 628 -11.48 34.84 -16.91
CA LEU A 628 -10.37 35.69 -16.42
C LEU A 628 -9.81 36.63 -17.49
N ARG A 629 -10.33 36.60 -18.72
CA ARG A 629 -9.88 37.43 -19.86
C ARG A 629 -8.39 37.25 -20.18
N GLN A 630 -7.93 36.00 -20.19
CA GLN A 630 -6.56 35.60 -20.54
C GLN A 630 -6.54 34.88 -21.90
N PRO A 631 -6.74 35.58 -23.02
CA PRO A 631 -6.99 34.95 -24.33
C PRO A 631 -5.79 34.16 -24.87
N GLU A 632 -4.56 34.59 -24.60
CA GLU A 632 -3.36 33.89 -25.05
C GLU A 632 -3.22 32.51 -24.37
N LEU A 633 -3.51 32.44 -23.08
CA LEU A 633 -3.46 31.20 -22.32
C LEU A 633 -4.64 30.28 -22.69
N ALA A 634 -5.82 30.86 -22.93
CA ALA A 634 -6.98 30.12 -23.41
C ALA A 634 -6.71 29.47 -24.78
N ALA A 635 -6.06 30.20 -25.70
CA ALA A 635 -5.66 29.68 -27.02
C ALA A 635 -4.70 28.48 -26.90
N ARG A 636 -3.71 28.55 -26.01
CA ARG A 636 -2.81 27.40 -25.75
C ARG A 636 -3.54 26.18 -25.20
N SER A 637 -4.52 26.39 -24.32
CA SER A 637 -5.35 25.29 -23.84
C SER A 637 -6.17 24.66 -24.98
N ALA A 638 -6.68 25.48 -25.91
CA ALA A 638 -7.40 25.00 -27.10
C ALA A 638 -6.51 24.13 -28.01
N ASP A 639 -5.24 24.49 -28.19
CA ASP A 639 -4.28 23.67 -28.95
C ASP A 639 -4.09 22.29 -28.30
N ASN A 640 -3.93 22.24 -26.97
CA ASN A 640 -3.82 20.98 -26.24
C ASN A 640 -5.10 20.12 -26.37
N ILE A 641 -6.28 20.75 -26.31
CA ILE A 641 -7.56 20.05 -26.49
C ILE A 641 -7.61 19.38 -27.87
N ASN A 642 -7.20 20.07 -28.94
CA ASN A 642 -7.21 19.50 -30.29
C ASN A 642 -6.31 18.26 -30.41
N VAL A 643 -5.14 18.27 -29.78
CA VAL A 643 -4.24 17.10 -29.74
C VAL A 643 -4.88 15.96 -28.96
N LEU A 644 -5.41 16.24 -27.76
CA LEU A 644 -6.01 15.24 -26.87
C LEU A 644 -7.29 14.64 -27.44
N GLU A 645 -8.07 15.41 -28.21
CA GLU A 645 -9.26 14.93 -28.93
C GLU A 645 -8.89 13.78 -29.88
N GLN A 646 -7.79 13.92 -30.65
CA GLN A 646 -7.35 12.87 -31.58
C GLN A 646 -6.90 11.59 -30.85
N VAL A 647 -6.21 11.75 -29.72
CA VAL A 647 -5.78 10.62 -28.88
C VAL A 647 -6.99 9.91 -28.26
N SER A 648 -7.99 10.69 -27.81
CA SER A 648 -9.17 10.16 -27.12
C SER A 648 -10.17 9.40 -27.98
N LYS A 649 -10.10 9.52 -29.32
CA LYS A 649 -11.01 8.81 -30.24
C LYS A 649 -10.97 7.29 -30.10
N HIS A 650 -9.85 6.74 -29.67
CA HIS A 650 -9.65 5.30 -29.50
C HIS A 650 -9.60 4.88 -28.03
N SER A 651 -9.99 5.79 -27.12
CA SER A 651 -10.03 5.55 -25.68
C SER A 651 -11.04 4.46 -25.34
N GLU A 652 -10.58 3.36 -24.75
CA GLU A 652 -11.49 2.41 -24.09
C GLU A 652 -11.95 2.91 -22.70
N ALA A 653 -11.20 3.82 -22.08
CA ALA A 653 -11.44 4.35 -20.73
C ALA A 653 -12.23 5.68 -20.75
N THR A 654 -13.52 5.63 -21.08
CA THR A 654 -14.38 6.82 -21.17
C THR A 654 -14.90 7.30 -19.81
N HIS A 655 -15.00 6.41 -18.82
CA HIS A 655 -15.59 6.67 -17.50
C HIS A 655 -14.57 6.43 -16.35
N TRP A 656 -13.30 6.73 -16.60
CA TRP A 656 -12.23 6.57 -15.60
C TRP A 656 -12.51 7.39 -14.34
N ILE A 657 -12.76 8.70 -14.50
CA ILE A 657 -13.07 9.61 -13.39
C ILE A 657 -14.59 9.76 -13.30
N PRO A 658 -15.23 9.34 -12.19
CA PRO A 658 -16.68 9.45 -12.03
C PRO A 658 -17.20 10.87 -12.25
N GLY A 659 -18.27 10.99 -13.06
CA GLY A 659 -18.94 12.27 -13.37
C GLY A 659 -18.14 13.27 -14.17
N LEU A 660 -16.99 12.87 -14.73
CA LEU A 660 -16.23 13.75 -15.62
C LEU A 660 -16.91 13.87 -16.99
N ASP A 661 -17.62 12.85 -17.43
CA ASP A 661 -18.48 12.83 -18.62
C ASP A 661 -19.64 13.83 -18.48
N VAL A 662 -20.33 13.84 -17.34
CA VAL A 662 -21.40 14.80 -17.05
C VAL A 662 -20.84 16.22 -16.94
N TRP A 663 -19.64 16.36 -16.37
CA TRP A 663 -18.93 17.64 -16.32
C TRP A 663 -18.55 18.15 -17.71
N GLU A 664 -18.08 17.29 -18.61
CA GLU A 664 -17.80 17.66 -19.99
C GLU A 664 -19.07 18.17 -20.70
N GLN A 665 -20.22 17.55 -20.46
CA GLN A 665 -21.50 18.02 -20.99
C GLN A 665 -21.87 19.40 -20.44
N TYR A 666 -21.65 19.64 -19.14
CA TYR A 666 -21.85 20.96 -18.53
C TYR A 666 -20.99 22.05 -19.18
N LEU A 667 -19.72 21.77 -19.49
CA LEU A 667 -18.82 22.75 -20.11
C LEU A 667 -19.17 23.09 -21.57
N LYS A 668 -19.95 22.24 -22.24
CA LYS A 668 -20.39 22.42 -23.63
C LYS A 668 -21.69 23.22 -23.75
N GLN A 669 -22.42 23.41 -22.65
CA GLN A 669 -23.57 24.31 -22.56
C GLN A 669 -23.09 25.75 -22.40
#